data_AF-A0A673CTV5-F1
#
_entry.id   AF-A0A673CTV5-F1
#
_cell.length_a   1.000
_cell.length_b   1.000
_cell.length_c   1.000
_cell.angle_alpha   90.00
_cell.angle_beta   90.00
_cell.angle_gamma   90.00
#
_symmetry.space_group_name_H-M   'P 1'
#
loop_
_entity.id
_entity.type
_entity.pdbx_description
1 polymer ?
#
loop_
_entity_poly.entity_id
_entity_poly.type
_entity_poly.pdbx_seq_one_letter_code
_entity_poly.pdbx_strand_id
1 'polypeptide(L)'
;HVRSLDNYSKLRAQNQVLKKAVVDEQANSASLKEQLKQKDQSLRKQEQEMDSLSFRNQQLAKRVELLQEELAASEAKGRKGKSKGDSPSQHGLQTQSVFDEDLQKKIEENERLHIQFYEADEQHRRQEAELRTRLTELEKDSEQHQAVVDGLTTKYMETIERLQSDKARLEIKAQTLEREAKDCRMRTEECQQQLRRCQSELNRQVKQSSSVIQEKVPFNDTKFSDYNSLNVPPHNRRHQLKARDVAGQALSFIQDLVAALLNFHTYTEQRVHIYPLDSSIEPISPLNQKFSQYLHENAAYVRPLEDSFLQLHQSITEDTLPTVTQKLCTTTECLVGSLSSLTSSTGKIATFFSNNLDFFTSSGYCPKGCTVALNPLQAESMLANKKKAAGYIHALRKPRPQSVPYRDALSNRRILTSSTESREGLTQQVQQSQEKIARLEQEKEHWLLEAQLGKVRLEKENQRIADLEAQLAAALGGSPSSQTAAASTLAQSHEERKKMISSWVLCLCLQVGDEESREQLIKTHYMVRVGELTTQLQISDSKAVHFHSECRALAKRLAIAEKSRETLSEEVKLANQNITRLQDELATTKRSYEDQLSMMSDHLCSMNETLSKQREEIDTLKLGSKVHTFVVSAFCSLLKFKLLSRILLSTIFDSLSS
;
A
#
# COMPACT_ATOMS: atom_id res chain seq x y z
N HIS A 1 18.66 6.28 0.01
CA HIS A 1 18.78 5.70 -1.35
C HIS A 1 18.00 4.40 -1.56
N VAL A 2 18.15 3.36 -0.73
CA VAL A 2 17.50 2.04 -0.94
C VAL A 2 15.96 2.11 -1.04
N ARG A 3 15.27 2.85 -0.15
CA ARG A 3 13.81 3.05 -0.24
C ARG A 3 13.36 3.79 -1.51
N SER A 4 14.20 4.66 -2.06
CA SER A 4 13.91 5.35 -3.31
C SER A 4 14.00 4.40 -4.51
N LEU A 5 15.00 3.50 -4.48
CA LEU A 5 15.16 2.43 -5.49
C LEU A 5 14.00 1.42 -5.46
N ASP A 6 13.54 1.05 -4.26
CA ASP A 6 12.44 0.09 -4.10
C ASP A 6 11.06 0.69 -4.46
N ASN A 7 10.88 2.00 -4.26
CA ASN A 7 9.71 2.70 -4.78
C ASN A 7 9.79 2.86 -6.31
N TYR A 8 10.97 3.13 -6.86
CA TYR A 8 11.18 3.22 -8.32
C TYR A 8 10.95 1.88 -9.02
N SER A 9 11.41 0.76 -8.44
CA SER A 9 11.16 -0.58 -8.99
C SER A 9 9.67 -0.94 -8.98
N LYS A 10 8.94 -0.60 -7.91
CA LYS A 10 7.48 -0.78 -7.82
C LYS A 10 6.73 0.08 -8.83
N LEU A 11 7.10 1.36 -8.99
CA LEU A 11 6.50 2.23 -10.01
C LEU A 11 6.77 1.72 -11.43
N ARG A 12 7.95 1.14 -11.68
CA ARG A 12 8.30 0.55 -12.98
C ARG A 12 7.48 -0.70 -13.29
N ALA A 13 7.28 -1.58 -12.29
CA ALA A 13 6.44 -2.76 -12.42
C ALA A 13 4.96 -2.39 -12.65
N GLN A 14 4.44 -1.41 -11.90
CA GLN A 14 3.09 -0.90 -12.12
C GLN A 14 2.91 -0.27 -13.51
N ASN A 15 3.91 0.48 -13.99
CA ASN A 15 3.89 1.03 -15.36
C ASN A 15 3.87 -0.07 -16.43
N GLN A 16 4.59 -1.17 -16.24
CA GLN A 16 4.55 -2.29 -17.19
C GLN A 16 3.17 -2.96 -17.23
N VAL A 17 2.53 -3.15 -16.06
CA VAL A 17 1.18 -3.72 -15.99
C VAL A 17 0.16 -2.80 -16.63
N LEU A 18 0.20 -1.49 -16.34
CA LEU A 18 -0.68 -0.50 -16.97
C LEU A 18 -0.47 -0.43 -18.48
N LYS A 19 0.78 -0.45 -18.96
CA LYS A 19 1.07 -0.45 -20.39
C LYS A 19 0.54 -1.70 -21.09
N LYS A 20 0.65 -2.87 -20.45
CA LYS A 20 0.06 -4.11 -20.97
C LYS A 20 -1.47 -4.04 -21.00
N ALA A 21 -2.10 -3.57 -19.93
CA ALA A 21 -3.55 -3.40 -19.87
C ALA A 21 -4.07 -2.43 -20.96
N VAL A 22 -3.35 -1.34 -21.24
CA VAL A 22 -3.70 -0.41 -22.33
C VAL A 22 -3.59 -1.08 -23.70
N VAL A 23 -2.56 -1.89 -23.93
CA VAL A 23 -2.38 -2.63 -25.20
C VAL A 23 -3.48 -3.69 -25.37
N ASP A 24 -3.80 -4.43 -24.32
CA ASP A 24 -4.86 -5.44 -24.34
C ASP A 24 -6.23 -4.78 -24.59
N GLU A 25 -6.50 -3.63 -23.97
CA GLU A 25 -7.74 -2.87 -24.19
C GLU A 25 -7.82 -2.28 -25.61
N GLN A 26 -6.70 -1.80 -26.16
CA GLN A 26 -6.63 -1.33 -27.55
C GLN A 26 -6.87 -2.48 -28.55
N ALA A 27 -6.34 -3.67 -28.28
CA ALA A 27 -6.58 -4.86 -29.09
C ALA A 27 -8.05 -5.31 -29.01
N ASN A 28 -8.65 -5.31 -27.82
CA ASN A 28 -10.08 -5.59 -27.64
C ASN A 28 -10.96 -4.56 -28.35
N SER A 29 -10.63 -3.28 -28.26
CA SER A 29 -11.36 -2.21 -28.96
C SER A 29 -11.28 -2.37 -30.49
N ALA A 30 -10.12 -2.75 -31.02
CA ALA A 30 -9.95 -3.05 -32.45
C ALA A 30 -10.80 -4.26 -32.88
N SER A 31 -10.80 -5.33 -32.09
CA SER A 31 -11.63 -6.53 -32.33
C SER A 31 -13.12 -6.22 -32.32
N LEU A 32 -13.59 -5.44 -31.33
CA LEU A 32 -14.99 -5.00 -31.25
C LEU A 32 -15.39 -4.13 -32.45
N LYS A 33 -14.48 -3.27 -32.92
CA LYS A 33 -14.72 -2.45 -34.12
C LYS A 33 -14.83 -3.29 -35.39
N GLU A 34 -14.05 -4.36 -35.50
CA GLU A 34 -14.12 -5.32 -36.61
C GLU A 34 -15.44 -6.10 -36.58
N GLN A 35 -15.85 -6.59 -35.39
CA GLN A 35 -17.14 -7.28 -35.21
C GLN A 35 -18.32 -6.37 -35.54
N LEU A 36 -18.25 -5.09 -35.13
CA LEU A 36 -19.30 -4.11 -35.42
C LEU A 36 -19.41 -3.87 -36.93
N LYS A 37 -18.29 -3.74 -37.65
CA LYS A 37 -18.29 -3.66 -39.13
C LYS A 37 -18.88 -4.91 -39.79
N GLN A 38 -18.57 -6.11 -39.29
CA GLN A 38 -19.13 -7.34 -39.82
C GLN A 38 -20.65 -7.41 -39.60
N LYS A 39 -21.13 -6.99 -38.42
CA LYS A 39 -22.56 -6.91 -38.10
C LYS A 39 -23.28 -5.88 -38.97
N ASP A 40 -22.71 -4.70 -39.18
CA ASP A 40 -23.26 -3.68 -40.09
C ASP A 40 -23.37 -4.19 -41.53
N GLN A 41 -22.36 -4.92 -42.02
CA GLN A 41 -22.42 -5.54 -43.35
C GLN A 41 -23.50 -6.62 -43.44
N SER A 42 -23.63 -7.46 -42.42
CA SER A 42 -24.68 -8.48 -42.36
C SER A 42 -26.07 -7.86 -42.33
N LEU A 43 -26.24 -6.77 -41.56
CA LEU A 43 -27.50 -6.05 -41.45
C LEU A 43 -27.90 -5.45 -42.79
N ARG A 44 -26.97 -4.79 -43.51
CA ARG A 44 -27.23 -4.28 -44.86
C ARG A 44 -27.62 -5.36 -45.87
N LYS A 45 -27.03 -6.56 -45.77
CA LYS A 45 -27.43 -7.70 -46.62
C LYS A 45 -28.85 -8.15 -46.32
N GLN A 46 -29.21 -8.26 -45.04
CA GLN A 46 -30.58 -8.62 -44.63
C GLN A 46 -31.60 -7.55 -45.04
N GLU A 47 -31.25 -6.26 -44.95
CA GLU A 47 -32.10 -5.18 -45.46
C GLU A 47 -32.34 -5.31 -46.96
N GLN A 48 -31.32 -5.62 -47.76
CA GLN A 48 -31.47 -5.85 -49.20
C GLN A 48 -32.34 -7.07 -49.52
N GLU A 49 -32.23 -8.15 -48.74
CA GLU A 49 -33.08 -9.33 -48.88
C GLU A 49 -34.53 -9.01 -48.53
N MET A 50 -34.76 -8.22 -47.46
CA MET A 50 -36.09 -7.74 -47.09
C MET A 50 -36.71 -6.86 -48.16
N ASP A 51 -35.96 -5.95 -48.77
CA ASP A 51 -36.42 -5.12 -49.88
C ASP A 51 -36.76 -5.97 -51.12
N SER A 52 -35.94 -6.99 -51.42
CA SER A 52 -36.20 -7.93 -52.52
C SER A 52 -37.47 -8.75 -52.30
N LEU A 53 -37.66 -9.28 -51.09
CA LEU A 53 -38.86 -10.03 -50.71
C LEU A 53 -40.10 -9.14 -50.71
N SER A 54 -39.98 -7.90 -50.21
CA SER A 54 -41.04 -6.89 -50.25
C SER A 54 -41.48 -6.60 -51.69
N PHE A 55 -40.52 -6.41 -52.60
CA PHE A 55 -40.81 -6.20 -54.02
C PHE A 55 -41.52 -7.40 -54.65
N ARG A 56 -41.08 -8.63 -54.34
CA ARG A 56 -41.69 -9.87 -54.85
C ARG A 56 -43.11 -10.05 -54.32
N ASN A 57 -43.34 -9.74 -53.04
CA ASN A 57 -44.66 -9.76 -52.44
C ASN A 57 -45.60 -8.70 -53.04
N GLN A 58 -45.11 -7.49 -53.31
CA GLN A 58 -45.92 -6.48 -54.03
C GLN A 58 -46.28 -6.92 -55.45
N GLN A 59 -45.37 -7.60 -56.16
CA GLN A 59 -45.65 -8.13 -57.50
C GLN A 59 -46.69 -9.25 -57.47
N LEU A 60 -46.60 -10.16 -56.49
CA LEU A 60 -47.59 -11.21 -56.27
C LEU A 60 -48.96 -10.62 -55.90
N ALA A 61 -48.99 -9.62 -55.01
CA ALA A 61 -50.23 -8.93 -54.63
C ALA A 61 -50.94 -8.33 -55.86
N LYS A 62 -50.21 -7.60 -56.72
CA LYS A 62 -50.78 -7.06 -57.97
C LYS A 62 -51.27 -8.14 -58.93
N ARG A 63 -50.59 -9.30 -59.00
CA ARG A 63 -51.03 -10.41 -59.86
C ARG A 63 -52.29 -11.07 -59.33
N VAL A 64 -52.41 -11.21 -58.01
CA VAL A 64 -53.62 -11.72 -57.36
C VAL A 64 -54.80 -10.76 -57.58
N GLU A 65 -54.57 -9.44 -57.46
CA GLU A 65 -55.57 -8.41 -57.72
C GLU A 65 -56.10 -8.50 -59.17
N LEU A 66 -55.22 -8.62 -60.17
CA LEU A 66 -55.63 -8.81 -61.58
C LEU A 66 -56.41 -10.12 -61.81
N LEU A 67 -55.99 -11.22 -61.19
CA LEU A 67 -56.71 -12.51 -61.31
C LEU A 67 -58.09 -12.46 -60.64
N GLN A 68 -58.25 -11.69 -59.57
CA GLN A 68 -59.54 -11.45 -58.94
C GLN A 68 -60.46 -10.59 -59.84
N GLU A 69 -59.91 -9.58 -60.53
CA GLU A 69 -60.63 -8.80 -61.54
C GLU A 69 -61.06 -9.64 -62.76
N GLU A 70 -60.19 -10.54 -63.24
CA GLU A 70 -60.50 -11.47 -64.34
C GLU A 70 -61.58 -12.50 -63.96
N LEU A 71 -61.54 -13.04 -62.73
CA LEU A 71 -62.56 -13.96 -62.21
C LEU A 71 -63.91 -13.27 -62.11
N ALA A 72 -63.96 -12.06 -61.54
CA ALA A 72 -65.18 -11.26 -61.46
C ALA A 72 -65.75 -10.90 -62.85
N ALA A 73 -64.89 -10.67 -63.85
CA ALA A 73 -65.31 -10.44 -65.23
C ALA A 73 -65.82 -11.71 -65.93
N SER A 74 -65.32 -12.90 -65.55
CA SER A 74 -65.74 -14.19 -66.10
C SER A 74 -67.11 -14.64 -65.56
N GLU A 75 -67.38 -14.40 -64.28
CA GLU A 75 -68.68 -14.72 -63.64
C GLU A 75 -69.81 -13.85 -64.19
N ALA A 76 -69.51 -12.64 -64.69
CA ALA A 76 -70.48 -11.75 -65.31
C ALA A 76 -70.95 -12.18 -66.73
N LYS A 77 -70.30 -13.16 -67.40
CA LYS A 77 -70.60 -13.56 -68.80
C LYS A 77 -71.30 -14.92 -68.97
N GLY A 78 -71.56 -15.67 -67.91
CA GLY A 78 -71.89 -17.10 -68.01
C GLY A 78 -73.35 -17.52 -67.78
N ARG A 79 -74.38 -16.92 -68.43
CA ARG A 79 -75.73 -17.55 -68.52
C ARG A 79 -76.52 -17.14 -69.79
N LYS A 80 -76.47 -17.94 -70.87
CA LYS A 80 -77.51 -18.00 -71.94
C LYS A 80 -77.28 -19.11 -72.99
N GLY A 81 -78.34 -19.87 -73.32
CA GLY A 81 -78.50 -20.78 -74.48
C GLY A 81 -79.04 -22.16 -74.06
N LYS A 82 -80.22 -22.72 -74.41
CA LYS A 82 -81.23 -22.66 -75.50
C LYS A 82 -80.89 -23.46 -76.79
N SER A 83 -81.62 -24.56 -77.04
CA SER A 83 -82.14 -25.14 -78.33
C SER A 83 -82.27 -26.68 -78.21
N LYS A 84 -83.33 -27.44 -78.56
CA LYS A 84 -84.34 -27.51 -79.66
C LYS A 84 -83.83 -28.23 -80.94
N GLY A 85 -84.63 -29.20 -81.46
CA GLY A 85 -84.55 -29.83 -82.80
C GLY A 85 -84.34 -31.35 -82.72
N ASP A 86 -85.25 -32.29 -83.02
CA ASP A 86 -86.25 -32.51 -84.08
C ASP A 86 -85.75 -33.33 -85.30
N SER A 87 -86.64 -34.20 -85.79
CA SER A 87 -86.50 -35.44 -86.62
C SER A 87 -85.90 -35.29 -88.04
N PRO A 88 -85.68 -36.39 -88.81
CA PRO A 88 -86.67 -36.76 -89.85
C PRO A 88 -86.77 -38.23 -90.36
N SER A 89 -87.96 -38.51 -90.94
CA SER A 89 -88.29 -39.23 -92.21
C SER A 89 -88.21 -40.77 -92.41
N GLN A 90 -89.40 -41.38 -92.47
CA GLN A 90 -90.04 -42.21 -93.53
C GLN A 90 -89.23 -43.18 -94.44
N HIS A 91 -89.55 -44.49 -94.38
CA HIS A 91 -89.88 -45.33 -95.56
C HIS A 91 -90.69 -46.58 -95.16
N GLY A 92 -91.71 -46.90 -95.95
CA GLY A 92 -92.73 -47.89 -95.64
C GLY A 92 -92.54 -49.26 -96.32
N LEU A 93 -93.17 -50.25 -95.67
CA LEU A 93 -93.95 -51.34 -96.27
C LEU A 93 -93.19 -52.46 -97.01
N GLN A 94 -92.17 -53.07 -96.38
CA GLN A 94 -91.93 -54.52 -96.52
C GLN A 94 -91.03 -55.09 -95.41
N THR A 95 -91.26 -54.65 -94.17
CA THR A 95 -90.33 -54.96 -93.06
C THR A 95 -91.09 -55.04 -91.74
N GLN A 96 -92.40 -55.32 -91.71
CA GLN A 96 -93.13 -55.38 -90.45
C GLN A 96 -92.70 -56.58 -89.58
N SER A 97 -92.32 -57.71 -90.18
CA SER A 97 -91.79 -58.87 -89.42
C SER A 97 -90.31 -58.76 -89.06
N VAL A 98 -89.49 -58.08 -89.88
CA VAL A 98 -88.05 -57.89 -89.61
C VAL A 98 -87.82 -56.67 -88.73
N PHE A 99 -88.64 -55.62 -88.81
CA PHE A 99 -88.65 -54.53 -87.84
C PHE A 99 -89.20 -54.97 -86.51
N ASP A 100 -90.20 -55.86 -86.43
CA ASP A 100 -90.61 -56.40 -85.13
C ASP A 100 -89.47 -57.24 -84.52
N GLU A 101 -88.72 -58.03 -85.31
CA GLU A 101 -87.50 -58.72 -84.83
C GLU A 101 -86.31 -57.79 -84.51
N ASP A 102 -86.05 -56.74 -85.30
CA ASP A 102 -84.98 -55.76 -85.05
C ASP A 102 -85.35 -54.81 -83.89
N LEU A 103 -86.64 -54.48 -83.74
CA LEU A 103 -87.16 -53.72 -82.62
C LEU A 103 -87.12 -54.59 -81.36
N GLN A 104 -87.47 -55.88 -81.44
CA GLN A 104 -87.31 -56.85 -80.35
C GLN A 104 -85.84 -57.00 -79.96
N LYS A 105 -84.92 -57.19 -80.91
CA LYS A 105 -83.47 -57.25 -80.64
C LYS A 105 -82.91 -55.94 -80.11
N LYS A 106 -83.38 -54.79 -80.59
CA LYS A 106 -83.01 -53.47 -80.03
C LYS A 106 -83.61 -53.25 -78.65
N ILE A 107 -84.80 -53.76 -78.36
CA ILE A 107 -85.40 -53.70 -77.03
C ILE A 107 -84.59 -54.60 -76.08
N GLU A 108 -84.24 -55.83 -76.49
CA GLU A 108 -83.38 -56.75 -75.73
C GLU A 108 -81.95 -56.20 -75.54
N GLU A 109 -81.38 -55.59 -76.58
CA GLU A 109 -80.07 -54.92 -76.51
C GLU A 109 -80.12 -53.69 -75.60
N ASN A 110 -81.17 -52.88 -75.69
CA ASN A 110 -81.36 -51.71 -74.85
C ASN A 110 -81.67 -52.10 -73.40
N GLU A 111 -82.39 -53.21 -73.17
CA GLU A 111 -82.57 -53.81 -71.84
C GLU A 111 -81.22 -54.30 -71.29
N ARG A 112 -80.40 -55.00 -72.10
CA ARG A 112 -79.05 -55.43 -71.70
C ARG A 112 -78.13 -54.24 -71.42
N LEU A 113 -78.16 -53.21 -72.25
CA LEU A 113 -77.40 -51.97 -72.07
C LEU A 113 -77.88 -51.21 -70.84
N HIS A 114 -79.19 -51.18 -70.56
CA HIS A 114 -79.74 -50.60 -69.34
C HIS A 114 -79.27 -51.35 -68.10
N ILE A 115 -79.25 -52.68 -68.13
CA ILE A 115 -78.71 -53.49 -67.03
C ILE A 115 -77.21 -53.23 -66.85
N GLN A 116 -76.41 -53.25 -67.92
CA GLN A 116 -74.98 -52.96 -67.85
C GLN A 116 -74.67 -51.54 -67.39
N PHE A 117 -75.45 -50.56 -67.86
CA PHE A 117 -75.34 -49.16 -67.42
C PHE A 117 -75.71 -49.02 -65.95
N TYR A 118 -76.79 -49.67 -65.51
CA TYR A 118 -77.20 -49.68 -64.12
C TYR A 118 -76.16 -50.35 -63.22
N GLU A 119 -75.61 -51.50 -63.62
CA GLU A 119 -74.54 -52.19 -62.89
C GLU A 119 -73.26 -51.35 -62.82
N ALA A 120 -72.86 -50.69 -63.92
CA ALA A 120 -71.70 -49.80 -63.95
C ALA A 120 -71.92 -48.54 -63.10
N ASP A 121 -73.10 -47.92 -63.16
CA ASP A 121 -73.47 -46.76 -62.34
C ASP A 121 -73.51 -47.13 -60.86
N GLU A 122 -74.05 -48.31 -60.52
CA GLU A 122 -74.08 -48.84 -59.16
C GLU A 122 -72.66 -49.13 -58.63
N GLN A 123 -71.77 -49.67 -59.48
CA GLN A 123 -70.35 -49.88 -59.14
C GLN A 123 -69.61 -48.56 -58.94
N HIS A 124 -69.82 -47.57 -59.82
CA HIS A 124 -69.24 -46.24 -59.66
C HIS A 124 -69.76 -45.55 -58.40
N ARG A 125 -71.06 -45.64 -58.12
CA ARG A 125 -71.67 -45.09 -56.91
C ARG A 125 -71.10 -45.75 -55.65
N ARG A 126 -70.83 -47.06 -55.68
CA ARG A 126 -70.14 -47.78 -54.59
C ARG A 126 -68.69 -47.33 -54.42
N GLN A 127 -67.92 -47.21 -55.50
CA GLN A 127 -66.54 -46.71 -55.45
C GLN A 127 -66.48 -45.26 -54.97
N GLU A 128 -67.39 -44.41 -55.42
CA GLU A 128 -67.50 -43.02 -54.99
C GLU A 128 -67.87 -42.94 -53.51
N ALA A 129 -68.80 -43.78 -53.04
CA ALA A 129 -69.13 -43.89 -51.63
C ALA A 129 -67.93 -44.37 -50.78
N GLU A 130 -67.18 -45.38 -51.24
CA GLU A 130 -65.99 -45.90 -50.56
C GLU A 130 -64.86 -44.86 -50.50
N LEU A 131 -64.60 -44.16 -51.61
CA LEU A 131 -63.63 -43.07 -51.68
C LEU A 131 -64.06 -41.90 -50.80
N ARG A 132 -65.34 -41.54 -50.77
CA ARG A 132 -65.87 -40.51 -49.88
C ARG A 132 -65.69 -40.90 -48.41
N THR A 133 -66.02 -42.13 -48.02
CA THR A 133 -65.79 -42.59 -46.65
C THR A 133 -64.32 -42.54 -46.29
N ARG A 134 -63.44 -42.98 -47.19
CA ARG A 134 -61.99 -42.95 -46.96
C ARG A 134 -61.44 -41.53 -46.88
N LEU A 135 -61.98 -40.60 -47.66
CA LEU A 135 -61.62 -39.19 -47.63
C LEU A 135 -62.05 -38.57 -46.29
N THR A 136 -63.27 -38.86 -45.82
CA THR A 136 -63.74 -38.38 -44.50
C THR A 136 -62.94 -38.99 -43.33
N GLU A 137 -62.50 -40.24 -43.44
CA GLU A 137 -61.62 -40.87 -42.44
C GLU A 137 -60.24 -40.19 -42.41
N LEU A 138 -59.64 -39.95 -43.57
CA LEU A 138 -58.36 -39.25 -43.68
C LEU A 138 -58.42 -37.79 -43.20
N GLU A 139 -59.51 -37.07 -43.49
CA GLU A 139 -59.75 -35.72 -42.98
C GLU A 139 -59.84 -35.73 -41.46
N LYS A 140 -60.60 -36.66 -40.89
CA LYS A 140 -60.75 -36.81 -39.43
C LYS A 140 -59.42 -37.18 -38.75
N ASP A 141 -58.61 -38.04 -39.37
CA ASP A 141 -57.29 -38.41 -38.86
C ASP A 141 -56.31 -37.22 -38.94
N SER A 142 -56.36 -36.45 -40.03
CA SER A 142 -55.58 -35.22 -40.18
C SER A 142 -55.95 -34.17 -39.12
N GLU A 143 -57.24 -33.97 -38.85
CA GLU A 143 -57.71 -33.07 -37.80
C GLU A 143 -57.24 -33.52 -36.41
N GLN A 144 -57.27 -34.83 -36.13
CA GLN A 144 -56.75 -35.38 -34.88
C GLN A 144 -55.24 -35.16 -34.73
N HIS A 145 -54.47 -35.41 -35.81
CA HIS A 145 -53.03 -35.14 -35.81
C HIS A 145 -52.73 -33.66 -35.62
N GLN A 146 -53.46 -32.76 -36.28
CA GLN A 146 -53.32 -31.31 -36.11
C GLN A 146 -53.62 -30.90 -34.66
N ALA A 147 -54.69 -31.41 -34.06
CA ALA A 147 -55.03 -31.13 -32.66
C ALA A 147 -53.95 -31.60 -31.67
N VAL A 148 -53.30 -32.75 -31.94
CA VAL A 148 -52.18 -33.25 -31.13
C VAL A 148 -50.94 -32.36 -31.28
N VAL A 149 -50.62 -31.93 -32.50
CA VAL A 149 -49.50 -31.00 -32.77
C VAL A 149 -49.72 -29.66 -32.09
N ASP A 150 -50.92 -29.09 -32.21
CA ASP A 150 -51.27 -27.83 -31.56
C ASP A 150 -51.18 -27.96 -30.03
N GLY A 151 -51.72 -29.03 -29.46
CA GLY A 151 -51.67 -29.30 -28.02
C GLY A 151 -50.24 -29.51 -27.48
N LEU A 152 -49.35 -30.13 -28.24
CA LEU A 152 -47.94 -30.24 -27.89
C LEU A 152 -47.22 -28.88 -27.99
N THR A 153 -47.50 -28.12 -29.05
CA THR A 153 -46.91 -26.79 -29.29
C THR A 153 -47.28 -25.83 -28.15
N THR A 154 -48.54 -25.79 -27.73
CA THR A 154 -48.97 -24.97 -26.59
C THR A 154 -48.26 -25.37 -25.30
N LYS A 155 -48.15 -26.67 -24.99
CA LYS A 155 -47.46 -27.16 -23.77
C LYS A 155 -45.98 -26.78 -23.74
N TYR A 156 -45.29 -26.85 -24.88
CA TYR A 156 -43.88 -26.45 -24.99
C TYR A 156 -43.72 -24.93 -24.86
N MET A 157 -44.59 -24.15 -25.52
CA MET A 157 -44.59 -22.69 -25.42
C MET A 157 -44.77 -22.22 -23.96
N GLU A 158 -45.77 -22.75 -23.25
CA GLU A 158 -46.00 -22.45 -21.82
C GLU A 158 -44.81 -22.82 -20.93
N THR A 159 -44.12 -23.92 -21.27
CA THR A 159 -42.94 -24.37 -20.52
C THR A 159 -41.75 -23.44 -20.75
N ILE A 160 -41.54 -22.99 -21.98
CA ILE A 160 -40.51 -22.01 -22.32
C ILE A 160 -40.77 -20.68 -21.61
N GLU A 161 -42.01 -20.18 -21.64
CA GLU A 161 -42.39 -18.93 -20.95
C GLU A 161 -42.17 -19.01 -19.43
N ARG A 162 -42.56 -20.14 -18.81
CA ARG A 162 -42.28 -20.39 -17.38
C ARG A 162 -40.77 -20.36 -17.09
N LEU A 163 -39.97 -21.06 -17.89
CA LEU A 163 -38.52 -21.11 -17.71
C LEU A 163 -37.86 -19.74 -17.94
N GLN A 164 -38.35 -18.94 -18.89
CA GLN A 164 -37.87 -17.58 -19.13
C GLN A 164 -38.19 -16.64 -17.96
N SER A 165 -39.41 -16.72 -17.43
CA SER A 165 -39.82 -15.96 -16.23
C SER A 165 -38.98 -16.34 -15.00
N ASP A 166 -38.77 -17.64 -14.77
CA ASP A 166 -37.92 -18.14 -13.69
C ASP A 166 -36.47 -17.67 -13.84
N LYS A 167 -35.91 -17.71 -15.04
CA LYS A 167 -34.57 -17.18 -15.33
C LYS A 167 -34.46 -15.70 -14.98
N ALA A 168 -35.39 -14.86 -15.44
CA ALA A 168 -35.38 -13.43 -15.15
C ALA A 168 -35.49 -13.16 -13.64
N ARG A 169 -36.35 -13.91 -12.94
CA ARG A 169 -36.49 -13.83 -11.47
C ARG A 169 -35.20 -14.19 -10.74
N LEU A 170 -34.52 -15.26 -11.16
CA LEU A 170 -33.25 -15.69 -10.59
C LEU A 170 -32.12 -14.68 -10.85
N GLU A 171 -32.06 -14.09 -12.04
CA GLU A 171 -31.09 -13.05 -12.38
C GLU A 171 -31.24 -11.80 -11.50
N ILE A 172 -32.49 -11.33 -11.27
CA ILE A 172 -32.76 -10.21 -10.37
C ILE A 172 -32.32 -10.54 -8.94
N LYS A 173 -32.64 -11.74 -8.44
CA LYS A 173 -32.24 -12.19 -7.10
C LYS A 173 -30.71 -12.24 -6.94
N ALA A 174 -30.00 -12.75 -7.95
CA ALA A 174 -28.54 -12.77 -7.96
C ALA A 174 -27.93 -11.36 -7.94
N GLN A 175 -28.51 -10.41 -8.70
CA GLN A 175 -28.07 -9.02 -8.68
C GLN A 175 -28.31 -8.34 -7.32
N THR A 176 -29.45 -8.59 -6.68
CA THR A 176 -29.74 -8.04 -5.34
C THR A 176 -28.76 -8.56 -4.29
N LEU A 177 -28.52 -9.88 -4.26
CA LEU A 177 -27.52 -10.48 -3.37
C LEU A 177 -26.11 -9.92 -3.64
N GLU A 178 -25.76 -9.65 -4.90
CA GLU A 178 -24.48 -9.03 -5.22
C GLU A 178 -24.37 -7.60 -4.68
N ARG A 179 -25.43 -6.79 -4.75
CA ARG A 179 -25.46 -5.44 -4.17
C ARG A 179 -25.32 -5.49 -2.65
N GLU A 180 -26.09 -6.36 -1.98
CA GLU A 180 -26.00 -6.53 -0.52
C GLU A 180 -24.61 -7.01 -0.06
N ALA A 181 -23.97 -7.91 -0.82
CA ALA A 181 -22.60 -8.33 -0.56
C ALA A 181 -21.59 -7.18 -0.73
N LYS A 182 -21.77 -6.31 -1.75
CA LYS A 182 -20.94 -5.09 -1.92
C LYS A 182 -21.10 -4.15 -0.73
N ASP A 183 -22.33 -3.88 -0.29
CA ASP A 183 -22.59 -3.00 0.86
C ASP A 183 -22.06 -3.57 2.17
N CYS A 184 -22.12 -4.88 2.37
CA CYS A 184 -21.49 -5.53 3.51
C CYS A 184 -19.96 -5.42 3.46
N ARG A 185 -19.34 -5.59 2.28
CA ARG A 185 -17.89 -5.42 2.08
C ARG A 185 -17.44 -4.00 2.41
N MET A 186 -18.13 -2.98 1.89
CA MET A 186 -17.83 -1.57 2.19
C MET A 186 -17.88 -1.29 3.70
N ARG A 187 -18.94 -1.73 4.39
CA ARG A 187 -19.04 -1.58 5.85
C ARG A 187 -17.93 -2.30 6.61
N THR A 188 -17.53 -3.47 6.13
CA THR A 188 -16.43 -4.24 6.74
C THR A 188 -15.09 -3.50 6.58
N GLU A 189 -14.82 -2.93 5.41
CA GLU A 189 -13.62 -2.12 5.15
C GLU A 189 -13.57 -0.87 6.04
N GLU A 190 -14.70 -0.18 6.21
CA GLU A 190 -14.81 0.96 7.12
C GLU A 190 -14.50 0.57 8.57
N CYS A 191 -15.11 -0.50 9.08
CA CYS A 191 -14.83 -1.02 10.42
C CYS A 191 -13.36 -1.45 10.57
N GLN A 192 -12.75 -2.08 9.55
CA GLN A 192 -11.33 -2.43 9.57
C GLN A 192 -10.42 -1.20 9.59
N GLN A 193 -10.76 -0.15 8.85
CA GLN A 193 -10.00 1.11 8.89
C GLN A 193 -10.08 1.77 10.27
N GLN A 194 -11.26 1.79 10.88
CA GLN A 194 -11.44 2.29 12.25
C GLN A 194 -10.62 1.47 13.26
N LEU A 195 -10.63 0.14 13.15
CA LEU A 195 -9.83 -0.76 13.99
C LEU A 195 -8.33 -0.47 13.87
N ARG A 196 -7.81 -0.29 12.64
CA ARG A 196 -6.40 0.06 12.40
C ARG A 196 -6.02 1.41 13.02
N ARG A 197 -6.92 2.40 12.97
CA ARG A 197 -6.70 3.71 13.61
C ARG A 197 -6.63 3.57 15.13
N CYS A 198 -7.60 2.88 15.74
CA CYS A 198 -7.59 2.60 17.18
C CYS A 198 -6.33 1.83 17.62
N GLN A 199 -5.91 0.82 16.86
CA GLN A 199 -4.71 0.04 17.17
C GLN A 199 -3.42 0.88 17.05
N SER A 200 -3.34 1.76 16.06
CA SER A 200 -2.18 2.65 15.88
C SER A 200 -2.06 3.65 17.04
N GLU A 201 -3.18 4.24 17.45
CA GLU A 201 -3.21 5.19 18.57
C GLU A 201 -2.90 4.52 19.90
N LEU A 202 -3.47 3.33 20.16
CA LEU A 202 -3.18 2.55 21.36
C LEU A 202 -1.70 2.15 21.44
N ASN A 203 -1.10 1.70 20.33
CA ASN A 203 0.33 1.38 20.27
C ASN A 203 1.21 2.61 20.52
N ARG A 204 0.82 3.78 20.01
CA ARG A 204 1.54 5.04 20.26
C ARG A 204 1.52 5.38 21.75
N GLN A 205 0.35 5.30 22.39
CA GLN A 205 0.19 5.59 23.81
C GLN A 205 0.96 4.59 24.68
N VAL A 206 0.88 3.29 24.39
CA VAL A 206 1.63 2.25 25.14
C VAL A 206 3.14 2.44 25.03
N LYS A 207 3.66 2.75 23.83
CA LYS A 207 5.09 3.04 23.64
C LYS A 207 5.53 4.26 24.44
N GLN A 208 4.73 5.33 24.41
CA GLN A 208 4.99 6.55 25.17
C GLN A 208 5.02 6.28 26.67
N SER A 209 4.00 5.61 27.22
CA SER A 209 3.95 5.25 28.65
C SER A 209 5.06 4.29 29.05
N SER A 210 5.40 3.31 28.21
CA SER A 210 6.50 2.35 28.48
C SER A 210 7.86 3.05 28.50
N SER A 211 8.09 4.02 27.63
CA SER A 211 9.31 4.83 27.64
C SER A 211 9.44 5.62 28.94
N VAL A 212 8.35 6.21 29.44
CA VAL A 212 8.34 6.95 30.71
C VAL A 212 8.64 6.04 31.90
N ILE A 213 8.06 4.84 31.92
CA ILE A 213 8.29 3.84 32.98
C ILE A 213 9.70 3.24 32.91
N GLN A 214 10.28 3.06 31.72
CA GLN A 214 11.67 2.60 31.60
C GLN A 214 12.69 3.67 32.00
N GLU A 215 12.38 4.94 31.78
CA GLU A 215 13.27 6.06 32.13
C GLU A 215 13.14 6.49 33.60
N LYS A 216 11.98 6.24 34.24
CA LYS A 216 11.69 6.63 35.62
C LYS A 216 11.31 5.42 36.46
N VAL A 217 11.99 5.28 37.61
CA VAL A 217 11.64 4.30 38.65
C VAL A 217 10.18 4.55 39.11
N PRO A 218 9.41 3.53 39.53
CA PRO A 218 7.96 3.58 39.63
C PRO A 218 7.32 4.70 40.50
N PHE A 219 8.07 5.36 41.39
CA PHE A 219 7.52 6.48 42.17
C PHE A 219 7.84 7.81 41.49
N ASN A 220 6.79 8.49 41.03
CA ASN A 220 6.88 9.88 40.59
C ASN A 220 5.75 10.67 41.23
N ASP A 221 5.86 10.85 42.55
CA ASP A 221 4.88 11.59 43.34
C ASP A 221 5.28 13.07 43.38
N THR A 222 4.43 13.92 42.80
CA THR A 222 4.63 15.37 42.75
C THR A 222 4.20 16.08 44.04
N LYS A 223 3.44 15.43 44.92
CA LYS A 223 3.04 16.00 46.22
C LYS A 223 4.16 15.90 47.24
N PHE A 224 4.99 14.86 47.16
CA PHE A 224 6.06 14.61 48.11
C PHE A 224 7.35 14.27 47.35
N SER A 225 8.06 15.32 46.95
CA SER A 225 9.29 15.20 46.17
C SER A 225 10.34 14.33 46.86
N ASP A 226 10.33 14.26 48.19
CA ASP A 226 11.32 13.53 48.98
C ASP A 226 11.21 12.02 48.78
N TYR A 227 10.02 11.47 48.52
CA TYR A 227 9.88 10.04 48.23
C TYR A 227 10.45 9.66 46.86
N ASN A 228 10.60 10.61 45.95
CA ASN A 228 11.28 10.37 44.69
C ASN A 228 12.78 10.09 44.87
N SER A 229 13.35 10.39 46.05
CA SER A 229 14.73 10.03 46.41
C SER A 229 14.91 8.55 46.78
N LEU A 230 13.81 7.85 47.13
CA LEU A 230 13.81 6.41 47.41
C LEU A 230 13.77 5.54 46.15
N ASN A 231 13.62 6.17 44.98
CA ASN A 231 13.70 5.51 43.70
C ASN A 231 15.11 4.94 43.50
N VAL A 232 15.23 3.61 43.56
CA VAL A 232 16.46 2.90 43.19
C VAL A 232 16.66 3.06 41.67
N PRO A 233 17.68 3.79 41.20
CA PRO A 233 17.92 3.94 39.77
C PRO A 233 18.03 2.56 39.12
N PRO A 234 17.36 2.32 37.98
CA PRO A 234 17.46 1.02 37.33
C PRO A 234 18.93 0.81 36.96
N HIS A 235 19.51 -0.32 37.37
CA HIS A 235 20.92 -0.61 37.11
C HIS A 235 21.13 -0.82 35.61
N ASN A 236 21.40 0.28 34.92
CA ASN A 236 21.64 0.32 33.48
C ASN A 236 23.11 0.64 33.24
N ARG A 237 23.92 -0.41 33.08
CA ARG A 237 25.37 -0.32 32.86
C ARG A 237 25.74 0.63 31.72
N ARG A 238 24.95 0.64 30.64
CA ARG A 238 25.17 1.54 29.50
C ARG A 238 24.97 3.01 29.86
N HIS A 239 23.98 3.31 30.69
CA HIS A 239 23.74 4.67 31.16
C HIS A 239 24.82 5.13 32.16
N GLN A 240 25.29 4.23 33.04
CA GLN A 240 26.37 4.52 33.99
C GLN A 240 27.70 4.81 33.29
N LEU A 241 28.07 4.01 32.28
CA LEU A 241 29.26 4.26 31.46
C LEU A 241 29.17 5.62 30.77
N LYS A 242 28.02 5.94 30.15
CA LYS A 242 27.80 7.24 29.52
C LYS A 242 27.86 8.40 30.52
N ALA A 243 27.33 8.23 31.72
CA ALA A 243 27.39 9.24 32.78
C ALA A 243 28.83 9.46 33.26
N ARG A 244 29.62 8.39 33.39
CA ARG A 244 31.04 8.46 33.72
C ARG A 244 31.85 9.17 32.64
N ASP A 245 31.60 8.86 31.37
CA ASP A 245 32.26 9.52 30.23
C ASP A 245 31.97 11.02 30.21
N VAL A 246 30.71 11.40 30.41
CA VAL A 246 30.30 12.81 30.47
C VAL A 246 30.89 13.51 31.70
N ALA A 247 30.92 12.85 32.86
CA ALA A 247 31.57 13.39 34.06
C ALA A 247 33.08 13.56 33.87
N GLY A 248 33.73 12.65 33.12
CA GLY A 248 35.14 12.76 32.76
C GLY A 248 35.41 13.95 31.83
N GLN A 249 34.55 14.17 30.83
CA GLN A 249 34.62 15.37 29.98
C GLN A 249 34.37 16.66 30.76
N ALA A 250 33.41 16.65 31.69
CA ALA A 250 33.15 17.79 32.56
C ALA A 250 34.35 18.08 33.46
N LEU A 251 34.99 17.04 34.02
CA LEU A 251 36.20 17.16 34.82
C LEU A 251 37.33 17.82 34.01
N SER A 252 37.62 17.36 32.79
CA SER A 252 38.67 17.98 31.97
C SER A 252 38.41 19.46 31.70
N PHE A 253 37.16 19.83 31.38
CA PHE A 253 36.80 21.25 31.18
C PHE A 253 36.90 22.07 32.47
N ILE A 254 36.55 21.51 33.62
CA ILE A 254 36.70 22.17 34.92
C ILE A 254 38.18 22.40 35.21
N GLN A 255 39.05 21.42 34.96
CA GLN A 255 40.50 21.55 35.14
C GLN A 255 41.08 22.66 34.27
N ASP A 256 40.72 22.70 32.98
CA ASP A 256 41.14 23.76 32.06
C ASP A 256 40.66 25.14 32.53
N LEU A 257 39.40 25.23 32.98
CA LEU A 257 38.80 26.46 33.48
C LEU A 257 39.48 26.95 34.76
N VAL A 258 39.70 26.04 35.71
CA VAL A 258 40.37 26.32 36.99
C VAL A 258 41.79 26.83 36.72
N ALA A 259 42.55 26.15 35.87
CA ALA A 259 43.89 26.58 35.46
C ALA A 259 43.86 27.97 34.79
N ALA A 260 42.94 28.19 33.85
CA ALA A 260 42.80 29.47 33.17
C ALA A 260 42.43 30.62 34.13
N LEU A 261 41.50 30.39 35.06
CA LEU A 261 41.10 31.39 36.06
C LEU A 261 42.23 31.69 37.05
N LEU A 262 42.94 30.67 37.53
CA LEU A 262 44.10 30.88 38.41
C LEU A 262 45.18 31.70 37.71
N ASN A 263 45.53 31.34 36.47
CA ASN A 263 46.45 32.11 35.66
C ASN A 263 45.96 33.55 35.48
N PHE A 264 44.69 33.75 35.11
CA PHE A 264 44.11 35.08 34.97
C PHE A 264 44.22 35.91 36.27
N HIS A 265 43.87 35.33 37.41
CA HIS A 265 43.96 36.00 38.71
C HIS A 265 45.41 36.39 39.03
N THR A 266 46.36 35.44 38.91
CA THR A 266 47.77 35.69 39.20
C THR A 266 48.40 36.71 38.26
N TYR A 267 48.17 36.61 36.94
CA TYR A 267 48.69 37.60 35.99
C TYR A 267 48.07 38.98 36.20
N THR A 268 46.76 39.05 36.48
CA THR A 268 46.09 40.32 36.75
C THR A 268 46.62 40.96 38.03
N GLU A 269 46.82 40.16 39.09
CA GLU A 269 47.42 40.60 40.34
C GLU A 269 48.84 41.15 40.11
N GLN A 270 49.71 40.42 39.41
CA GLN A 270 51.05 40.87 39.06
C GLN A 270 51.03 42.20 38.29
N ARG A 271 50.13 42.36 37.31
CA ARG A 271 50.01 43.61 36.54
C ARG A 271 49.52 44.79 37.39
N VAL A 272 48.64 44.53 38.35
CA VAL A 272 48.14 45.54 39.30
C VAL A 272 49.27 46.03 40.22
N HIS A 273 50.28 45.18 40.51
CA HIS A 273 51.45 45.54 41.31
C HIS A 273 52.55 46.26 40.51
N ILE A 274 52.65 46.05 39.19
CA ILE A 274 53.72 46.61 38.33
C ILE A 274 53.38 48.04 37.83
N TYR A 275 52.13 48.48 37.92
CA TYR A 275 51.69 49.76 37.32
C TYR A 275 51.64 50.93 38.34
N PRO A 276 52.22 52.12 38.06
CA PRO A 276 52.86 52.55 36.81
C PRO A 276 54.40 52.61 36.88
N LEU A 277 55.07 51.76 36.08
CA LEU A 277 56.45 51.87 35.57
C LEU A 277 57.61 51.86 36.59
N ASP A 278 58.23 50.68 36.72
CA ASP A 278 59.67 50.32 36.68
C ASP A 278 60.78 51.24 37.23
N SER A 279 60.53 52.36 37.90
CA SER A 279 61.61 53.18 38.49
C SER A 279 61.22 54.08 39.67
N SER A 280 59.93 54.22 40.03
CA SER A 280 59.51 54.94 41.24
C SER A 280 59.03 53.98 42.32
N ILE A 281 59.63 54.06 43.51
CA ILE A 281 59.17 53.41 44.75
C ILE A 281 57.88 54.14 45.21
N GLU A 282 56.80 54.06 44.43
CA GLU A 282 55.48 54.52 44.87
C GLU A 282 54.71 53.32 45.46
N PRO A 283 54.12 53.47 46.66
CA PRO A 283 53.31 52.41 47.25
C PRO A 283 52.07 52.15 46.39
N ILE A 284 51.72 50.86 46.24
CA ILE A 284 50.52 50.42 45.52
C ILE A 284 49.30 51.17 46.06
N SER A 285 48.47 51.71 45.17
CA SER A 285 47.23 52.40 45.56
C SER A 285 46.35 51.49 46.44
N PRO A 286 45.72 52.02 47.51
CA PRO A 286 44.79 51.26 48.35
C PRO A 286 43.69 50.54 47.55
N LEU A 287 43.29 51.11 46.40
CA LEU A 287 42.31 50.52 45.49
C LEU A 287 42.84 49.27 44.77
N ASN A 288 44.09 49.32 44.31
CA ASN A 288 44.79 48.21 43.67
C ASN A 288 45.12 47.09 44.68
N GLN A 289 45.45 47.45 45.91
CA GLN A 289 45.65 46.50 47.00
C GLN A 289 44.36 45.73 47.33
N LYS A 290 43.23 46.45 47.41
CA LYS A 290 41.91 45.83 47.64
C LYS A 290 41.46 44.93 46.48
N PHE A 291 41.74 45.32 45.24
CA PHE A 291 41.45 44.49 44.07
C PHE A 291 42.30 43.21 44.05
N SER A 292 43.59 43.33 44.37
CA SER A 292 44.50 42.18 44.49
C SER A 292 44.04 41.20 45.58
N GLN A 293 43.58 41.72 46.73
CA GLN A 293 42.99 40.89 47.78
C GLN A 293 41.77 40.10 47.27
N TYR A 294 40.88 40.73 46.49
CA TYR A 294 39.74 40.01 45.92
C TYR A 294 40.14 38.98 44.87
N LEU A 295 41.16 39.23 44.06
CA LEU A 295 41.68 38.23 43.11
C LEU A 295 42.28 37.03 43.84
N HIS A 296 43.02 37.28 44.93
CA HIS A 296 43.61 36.24 45.77
C HIS A 296 42.55 35.41 46.50
N GLU A 297 41.55 36.07 47.11
CA GLU A 297 40.38 35.40 47.70
C GLU A 297 39.65 34.54 46.67
N ASN A 298 39.51 35.02 45.44
CA ASN A 298 38.80 34.28 44.39
C ASN A 298 39.55 33.01 43.96
N ALA A 299 40.88 33.10 43.81
CA ALA A 299 41.73 31.95 43.50
C ALA A 299 41.62 30.82 44.53
N ALA A 300 41.43 31.16 45.81
CA ALA A 300 41.25 30.18 46.89
C ALA A 300 39.95 29.36 46.77
N TYR A 301 38.89 29.92 46.17
CA TYR A 301 37.61 29.21 45.95
C TYR A 301 37.55 28.42 44.65
N VAL A 302 38.42 28.75 43.68
CA VAL A 302 38.47 28.07 42.39
C VAL A 302 39.15 26.69 42.50
N ARG A 303 40.21 26.54 43.33
CA ARG A 303 40.92 25.25 43.48
C ARG A 303 40.05 24.10 44.03
N PRO A 304 39.24 24.28 45.10
CA PRO A 304 38.39 23.21 45.62
C PRO A 304 37.34 22.68 44.61
N LEU A 305 37.03 23.42 43.54
CA LEU A 305 36.12 22.94 42.49
C LEU A 305 36.74 21.78 41.70
N GLU A 306 38.03 21.85 41.40
CA GLU A 306 38.74 20.78 40.71
C GLU A 306 38.72 19.49 41.54
N ASP A 307 39.13 19.58 42.81
CA ASP A 307 39.17 18.43 43.74
C ASP A 307 37.79 17.79 43.92
N SER A 308 36.75 18.62 44.02
CA SER A 308 35.37 18.15 44.20
C SER A 308 34.81 17.45 42.95
N PHE A 309 35.12 17.95 41.74
CA PHE A 309 34.74 17.28 40.50
C PHE A 309 35.54 16.00 40.23
N LEU A 310 36.81 15.96 40.66
CA LEU A 310 37.65 14.77 40.58
C LEU A 310 37.09 13.66 41.48
N GLN A 311 36.69 14.01 42.70
CA GLN A 311 36.04 13.09 43.64
C GLN A 311 34.68 12.59 43.11
N LEU A 312 33.90 13.47 42.46
CA LEU A 312 32.65 13.09 41.78
C LEU A 312 32.91 12.07 40.66
N HIS A 313 33.89 12.31 39.78
CA HIS A 313 34.22 11.38 38.70
C HIS A 313 34.64 10.00 39.23
N GLN A 314 35.47 9.96 40.28
CA GLN A 314 35.92 8.71 40.91
C GLN A 314 34.77 7.94 41.59
N SER A 315 33.77 8.64 42.13
CA SER A 315 32.59 8.02 42.75
C SER A 315 31.67 7.31 41.74
N ILE A 316 31.79 7.61 40.44
CA ILE A 316 31.02 6.98 39.35
C ILE A 316 31.80 5.73 38.86
N THR A 317 32.00 4.74 39.74
CA THR A 317 32.68 3.47 39.42
C THR A 317 31.74 2.25 39.54
N GLU A 318 32.07 1.15 38.85
CA GLU A 318 31.17 0.03 38.50
C GLU A 318 30.56 -0.75 39.71
N ASP A 319 31.10 -0.63 40.94
CA ASP A 319 30.88 -1.62 42.01
C ASP A 319 30.24 -1.15 43.33
N THR A 320 29.71 0.07 43.48
CA THR A 320 29.29 0.56 44.83
C THR A 320 27.89 1.16 44.94
N LEU A 321 26.84 0.43 44.54
CA LEU A 321 25.47 0.96 44.52
C LEU A 321 24.80 1.32 45.88
N PRO A 322 25.20 0.81 47.07
CA PRO A 322 24.55 1.23 48.32
C PRO A 322 25.16 2.47 48.99
N THR A 323 26.46 2.73 48.80
CA THR A 323 27.18 3.84 49.46
C THR A 323 27.44 5.05 48.56
N VAL A 324 27.17 4.95 47.26
CA VAL A 324 27.37 6.04 46.29
C VAL A 324 26.45 7.22 46.57
N THR A 325 25.20 7.01 47.02
CA THR A 325 24.26 8.11 47.25
C THR A 325 24.77 9.11 48.30
N GLN A 326 25.32 8.63 49.41
CA GLN A 326 25.79 9.53 50.47
C GLN A 326 27.10 10.23 50.09
N LYS A 327 28.06 9.52 49.49
CA LYS A 327 29.29 10.15 48.97
C LYS A 327 28.99 11.18 47.90
N LEU A 328 28.06 10.88 46.98
CA LEU A 328 27.66 11.77 45.90
C LEU A 328 26.86 12.98 46.43
N CYS A 329 26.03 12.81 47.46
CA CYS A 329 25.41 13.91 48.18
C CYS A 329 26.47 14.81 48.82
N THR A 330 27.43 14.27 49.57
CA THR A 330 28.49 15.07 50.20
C THR A 330 29.36 15.80 49.18
N THR A 331 29.72 15.17 48.06
CA THR A 331 30.46 15.85 46.98
C THR A 331 29.63 16.95 46.33
N THR A 332 28.31 16.74 46.19
CA THR A 332 27.39 17.75 45.64
C THR A 332 27.28 18.95 46.59
N GLU A 333 27.19 18.71 47.90
CA GLU A 333 27.19 19.75 48.92
C GLU A 333 28.51 20.56 48.91
N CYS A 334 29.65 19.90 48.80
CA CYS A 334 30.95 20.56 48.63
C CYS A 334 31.01 21.42 47.36
N LEU A 335 30.57 20.88 46.22
CA LEU A 335 30.51 21.61 44.95
C LEU A 335 29.61 22.84 45.03
N VAL A 336 28.42 22.70 45.61
CA VAL A 336 27.49 23.82 45.82
C VAL A 336 28.13 24.85 46.75
N GLY A 337 28.77 24.43 47.84
CA GLY A 337 29.49 25.32 48.76
C GLY A 337 30.59 26.13 48.07
N SER A 338 31.46 25.46 47.29
CA SER A 338 32.54 26.11 46.53
C SER A 338 32.02 27.07 45.47
N LEU A 339 30.97 26.68 44.71
CA LEU A 339 30.35 27.55 43.71
C LEU A 339 29.62 28.74 44.34
N SER A 340 28.96 28.57 45.48
CA SER A 340 28.32 29.65 46.22
C SER A 340 29.35 30.66 46.74
N SER A 341 30.47 30.17 47.28
CA SER A 341 31.59 31.02 47.69
C SER A 341 32.23 31.76 46.52
N LEU A 342 32.47 31.07 45.39
CA LEU A 342 32.97 31.66 44.15
C LEU A 342 32.02 32.73 43.56
N THR A 343 30.71 32.46 43.63
CA THR A 343 29.69 33.42 43.19
C THR A 343 29.69 34.66 44.08
N SER A 344 29.82 34.47 45.40
CA SER A 344 29.91 35.57 46.37
C SER A 344 31.18 36.41 46.16
N SER A 345 32.36 35.78 46.04
CA SER A 345 33.64 36.47 45.80
C SER A 345 33.65 37.22 44.47
N THR A 346 33.17 36.59 43.40
CA THR A 346 33.03 37.23 42.08
C THR A 346 32.02 38.37 42.11
N GLY A 347 30.96 38.24 42.92
CA GLY A 347 30.03 39.31 43.24
C GLY A 347 30.72 40.52 43.89
N LYS A 348 31.62 40.31 44.86
CA LYS A 348 32.43 41.39 45.46
C LYS A 348 33.27 42.12 44.41
N ILE A 349 33.90 41.38 43.49
CA ILE A 349 34.66 41.95 42.36
C ILE A 349 33.75 42.76 41.44
N ALA A 350 32.57 42.25 41.08
CA ALA A 350 31.61 42.94 40.23
C ALA A 350 31.07 44.23 40.89
N THR A 351 30.79 44.20 42.19
CA THR A 351 30.41 45.39 42.96
C THR A 351 31.57 46.37 43.07
N PHE A 352 32.81 45.88 43.26
CA PHE A 352 34.01 46.72 43.25
C PHE A 352 34.16 47.47 41.92
N PHE A 353 34.00 46.80 40.78
CA PHE A 353 34.03 47.47 39.46
C PHE A 353 32.87 48.43 39.26
N SER A 354 31.66 48.08 39.71
CA SER A 354 30.48 48.96 39.60
C SER A 354 30.63 50.24 40.43
N ASN A 355 31.17 50.12 41.65
CA ASN A 355 31.34 51.24 42.57
C ASN A 355 32.52 52.16 42.18
N ASN A 356 33.48 51.62 41.43
CA ASN A 356 34.64 52.38 40.94
C ASN A 356 34.56 52.59 39.42
N LEU A 357 33.37 52.47 38.83
CA LEU A 357 33.20 52.54 37.38
C LEU A 357 33.74 53.87 36.85
N ASP A 358 33.46 54.97 37.55
CA ASP A 358 33.95 56.31 37.21
C ASP A 358 35.48 56.39 37.16
N PHE A 359 36.20 55.66 38.03
CA PHE A 359 37.67 55.59 38.00
C PHE A 359 38.17 54.82 36.77
N PHE A 360 37.46 53.77 36.35
CA PHE A 360 37.78 52.98 35.16
C PHE A 360 37.32 53.63 33.84
N THR A 361 36.33 54.53 33.89
CA THR A 361 35.77 55.22 32.71
C THR A 361 36.24 56.68 32.57
N SER A 362 36.89 57.24 33.60
CA SER A 362 37.51 58.57 33.52
C SER A 362 38.67 58.57 32.54
N SER A 363 38.75 59.60 31.68
CA SER A 363 39.75 59.73 30.59
C SER A 363 41.22 59.89 31.03
N GLY A 364 41.57 59.54 32.27
CA GLY A 364 42.91 59.68 32.84
C GLY A 364 43.89 58.55 32.49
N TYR A 365 43.43 57.45 31.91
CA TYR A 365 44.32 56.36 31.44
C TYR A 365 44.71 56.56 29.97
N CYS A 366 45.53 57.57 29.73
CA CYS A 366 46.36 57.63 28.52
C CYS A 366 47.81 57.87 28.94
N PRO A 367 48.79 57.21 28.30
CA PRO A 367 50.17 57.71 28.34
C PRO A 367 50.12 59.18 27.95
N LYS A 368 50.75 60.07 28.74
CA LYS A 368 50.70 61.53 28.55
C LYS A 368 50.82 61.86 27.05
N GLY A 369 49.72 62.32 26.43
CA GLY A 369 49.68 62.77 25.03
C GLY A 369 48.63 62.15 24.10
N CYS A 370 47.77 61.21 24.52
CA CYS A 370 46.74 60.65 23.62
C CYS A 370 45.30 60.97 24.11
N THR A 371 44.46 61.51 23.23
CA THR A 371 43.06 61.91 23.51
C THR A 371 42.08 61.03 22.74
N VAL A 372 42.12 59.71 22.93
CA VAL A 372 41.16 58.78 22.29
C VAL A 372 40.47 57.96 23.36
N ALA A 373 39.15 58.16 23.47
CA ALA A 373 38.26 57.38 24.31
C ALA A 373 38.31 55.89 23.92
N LEU A 374 38.14 55.00 24.93
CA LEU A 374 38.12 53.53 24.87
C LEU A 374 37.91 52.93 23.47
N ASN A 375 38.83 52.05 23.06
CA ASN A 375 38.83 51.40 21.75
C ASN A 375 37.50 50.63 21.53
N PRO A 376 36.67 50.97 20.51
CA PRO A 376 35.32 50.44 20.31
C PRO A 376 35.20 48.91 20.32
N LEU A 377 36.25 48.23 19.86
CA LEU A 377 36.32 46.77 19.75
C LEU A 377 36.31 46.05 21.12
N GLN A 378 36.85 46.66 22.18
CA GLN A 378 36.84 46.06 23.51
C GLN A 378 35.44 46.10 24.16
N ALA A 379 34.70 47.19 23.95
CA ALA A 379 33.32 47.31 24.42
C ALA A 379 32.39 46.31 23.71
N GLU A 380 32.59 46.10 22.40
CA GLU A 380 31.82 45.14 21.60
C GLU A 380 32.07 43.68 22.05
N SER A 381 33.31 43.32 22.35
CA SER A 381 33.65 41.99 22.88
C SER A 381 33.01 41.71 24.25
N MET A 382 32.96 42.70 25.15
CA MET A 382 32.30 42.54 26.45
C MET A 382 30.78 42.32 26.32
N LEU A 383 30.11 43.09 25.45
CA LEU A 383 28.68 42.93 25.17
C LEU A 383 28.36 41.58 24.52
N ALA A 384 29.21 41.10 23.60
CA ALA A 384 29.05 39.79 22.97
C ALA A 384 29.14 38.64 23.99
N ASN A 385 30.10 38.69 24.91
CA ASN A 385 30.25 37.69 25.96
C ASN A 385 29.09 37.71 26.96
N LYS A 386 28.58 38.90 27.32
CA LYS A 386 27.37 39.04 28.15
C LYS A 386 26.13 38.39 27.50
N LYS A 387 25.93 38.59 26.19
CA LYS A 387 24.83 37.95 25.44
C LYS A 387 24.98 36.43 25.38
N LYS A 388 26.21 35.92 25.16
CA LYS A 388 26.49 34.47 25.19
C LYS A 388 26.21 33.85 26.56
N ALA A 389 26.64 34.50 27.65
CA ALA A 389 26.37 34.05 29.01
C ALA A 389 24.86 34.02 29.32
N ALA A 390 24.11 35.05 28.92
CA ALA A 390 22.65 35.07 29.07
C ALA A 390 21.96 33.95 28.28
N GLY A 391 22.42 33.68 27.05
CA GLY A 391 21.92 32.57 26.23
C GLY A 391 22.18 31.20 26.87
N TYR A 392 23.37 31.00 27.46
CA TYR A 392 23.71 29.77 28.17
C TYR A 392 22.83 29.55 29.42
N ILE A 393 22.62 30.59 30.23
CA ILE A 393 21.73 30.53 31.40
C ILE A 393 20.29 30.21 30.99
N HIS A 394 19.82 30.74 29.86
CA HIS A 394 18.50 30.42 29.32
C HIS A 394 18.41 28.97 28.83
N ALA A 395 19.48 28.41 28.24
CA ALA A 395 19.54 27.02 27.81
C ALA A 395 19.55 26.02 28.97
N LEU A 396 20.12 26.40 30.12
CA LEU A 396 20.11 25.60 31.35
C LEU A 396 18.73 25.59 32.04
N ARG A 397 17.87 26.59 31.82
CA ARG A 397 16.51 26.68 32.39
C ARG A 397 15.46 25.88 31.62
N LYS A 398 15.76 24.64 31.19
CA LYS A 398 14.71 23.75 30.65
C LYS A 398 13.77 23.30 31.78
N PRO A 399 12.44 23.48 31.66
CA PRO A 399 11.51 22.90 32.62
C PRO A 399 11.64 21.38 32.61
N ARG A 400 11.74 20.76 33.80
CA ARG A 400 11.72 19.30 33.91
C ARG A 400 10.37 18.78 33.36
N PRO A 401 10.36 17.69 32.58
CA PRO A 401 9.11 17.11 32.09
C PRO A 401 8.21 16.74 33.28
N GLN A 402 6.97 17.24 33.28
CA GLN A 402 6.02 16.97 34.34
C GLN A 402 5.54 15.50 34.29
N SER A 403 5.42 14.90 35.48
CA SER A 403 4.75 13.62 35.68
C SER A 403 3.25 13.72 35.38
N VAL A 404 2.62 12.59 35.04
CA VAL A 404 1.18 12.51 34.88
C VAL A 404 0.55 12.36 36.27
N PRO A 405 -0.27 13.34 36.74
CA PRO A 405 -0.96 13.26 38.03
C PRO A 405 -1.77 11.97 38.18
N TYR A 406 -1.89 11.43 39.39
CA TYR A 406 -2.61 10.17 39.65
C TYR A 406 -4.05 10.16 39.11
N ARG A 407 -4.74 11.31 39.16
CA ARG A 407 -6.08 11.44 38.58
C ARG A 407 -6.07 11.24 37.06
N ASP A 408 -5.06 11.78 36.39
CA ASP A 408 -4.88 11.66 34.94
C ASP A 408 -4.39 10.26 34.56
N ALA A 409 -3.57 9.61 35.40
CA ALA A 409 -3.20 8.21 35.24
C ALA A 409 -4.41 7.27 35.36
N LEU A 410 -5.31 7.51 36.30
CA LEU A 410 -6.58 6.78 36.42
C LEU A 410 -7.52 7.06 35.25
N SER A 411 -7.58 8.31 34.77
CA SER A 411 -8.34 8.68 33.56
C SER A 411 -7.79 7.95 32.33
N ASN A 412 -6.47 7.97 32.13
CA ASN A 412 -5.77 7.27 31.06
C ASN A 412 -5.99 5.76 31.13
N ARG A 413 -5.96 5.16 32.33
CA ARG A 413 -6.31 3.74 32.51
C ARG A 413 -7.74 3.45 32.06
N ARG A 414 -8.72 4.28 32.44
CA ARG A 414 -10.11 4.11 32.01
C ARG A 414 -10.25 4.23 30.49
N ILE A 415 -9.58 5.21 29.88
CA ILE A 415 -9.57 5.41 28.42
C ILE A 415 -8.92 4.21 27.71
N LEU A 416 -7.84 3.65 28.24
CA LEU A 416 -7.20 2.45 27.70
C LEU A 416 -8.12 1.24 27.81
N THR A 417 -8.80 1.05 28.95
CA THR A 417 -9.77 -0.04 29.13
C THR A 417 -10.94 0.10 28.15
N SER A 418 -11.56 1.27 28.06
CA SER A 418 -12.68 1.50 27.13
C SER A 418 -12.26 1.43 25.66
N SER A 419 -11.05 1.87 25.32
CA SER A 419 -10.48 1.72 23.97
C SER A 419 -10.15 0.27 23.62
N THR A 420 -9.78 -0.54 24.62
CA THR A 420 -9.54 -1.98 24.46
C THR A 420 -10.85 -2.73 24.25
N GLU A 421 -11.88 -2.41 25.04
CA GLU A 421 -13.24 -2.94 24.88
C GLU A 421 -13.83 -2.55 23.51
N SER A 422 -13.64 -1.29 23.09
CA SER A 422 -14.09 -0.81 21.77
C SER A 422 -13.37 -1.52 20.62
N ARG A 423 -12.06 -1.77 20.76
CA ARG A 423 -11.26 -2.56 19.79
C ARG A 423 -11.79 -3.99 19.69
N GLU A 424 -12.13 -4.62 20.81
CA GLU A 424 -12.69 -5.97 20.84
C GLU A 424 -14.09 -6.02 20.21
N GLY A 425 -14.95 -5.05 20.51
CA GLY A 425 -16.26 -4.90 19.87
C GLY A 425 -16.16 -4.72 18.35
N LEU A 426 -15.28 -3.83 17.88
CA LEU A 426 -15.02 -3.64 16.45
C LEU A 426 -14.45 -4.91 15.79
N THR A 427 -13.60 -5.65 16.49
CA THR A 427 -13.05 -6.92 15.98
C THR A 427 -14.15 -7.97 15.81
N GLN A 428 -15.04 -8.10 16.78
CA GLN A 428 -16.19 -9.00 16.69
C GLN A 428 -17.15 -8.60 15.56
N GLN A 429 -17.42 -7.30 15.39
CA GLN A 429 -18.29 -6.80 14.32
C GLN A 429 -17.69 -7.05 12.93
N VAL A 430 -16.38 -6.88 12.77
CA VAL A 430 -15.65 -7.23 11.53
C VAL A 430 -15.75 -8.73 11.25
N GLN A 431 -15.59 -9.58 12.27
CA GLN A 431 -15.68 -11.02 12.08
C GLN A 431 -17.10 -11.47 11.70
N GLN A 432 -18.13 -10.97 12.39
CA GLN A 432 -19.53 -11.27 12.08
C GLN A 432 -19.94 -10.80 10.67
N SER A 433 -19.46 -9.63 10.25
CA SER A 433 -19.72 -9.12 8.90
C SER A 433 -18.99 -9.93 7.82
N GLN A 434 -17.75 -10.37 8.07
CA GLN A 434 -17.03 -11.28 7.18
C GLN A 434 -17.71 -12.64 7.02
N GLU A 435 -18.18 -13.23 8.13
CA GLU A 435 -18.95 -14.49 8.11
C GLU A 435 -20.28 -14.33 7.35
N LYS A 436 -20.93 -13.17 7.46
CA LYS A 436 -22.13 -12.86 6.69
C LYS A 436 -21.82 -12.71 5.20
N ILE A 437 -20.73 -12.05 4.84
CA ILE A 437 -20.28 -11.92 3.44
C ILE A 437 -20.00 -13.29 2.84
N ALA A 438 -19.27 -14.16 3.55
CA ALA A 438 -18.97 -15.51 3.07
C ALA A 438 -20.25 -16.32 2.81
N ARG A 439 -21.25 -16.23 3.70
CA ARG A 439 -22.57 -16.85 3.50
C ARG A 439 -23.29 -16.32 2.26
N LEU A 440 -23.33 -14.99 2.09
CA LEU A 440 -23.96 -14.36 0.92
C LEU A 440 -23.24 -14.70 -0.39
N GLU A 441 -21.90 -14.84 -0.37
CA GLU A 441 -21.11 -15.27 -1.51
C GLU A 441 -21.41 -16.74 -1.89
N GLN A 442 -21.53 -17.63 -0.91
CA GLN A 442 -21.93 -19.01 -1.13
C GLN A 442 -23.36 -19.11 -1.69
N GLU A 443 -24.30 -18.33 -1.17
CA GLU A 443 -25.67 -18.28 -1.70
C GLU A 443 -25.69 -17.73 -3.12
N LYS A 444 -24.91 -16.69 -3.42
CA LYS A 444 -24.77 -16.15 -4.78
C LYS A 444 -24.28 -17.23 -5.76
N GLU A 445 -23.24 -17.98 -5.39
CA GLU A 445 -22.71 -19.06 -6.21
C GLU A 445 -23.75 -20.16 -6.44
N HIS A 446 -24.50 -20.54 -5.40
CA HIS A 446 -25.59 -21.49 -5.49
C HIS A 446 -26.65 -21.05 -6.53
N TRP A 447 -27.16 -19.83 -6.41
CA TRP A 447 -28.18 -19.32 -7.35
C TRP A 447 -27.65 -19.13 -8.77
N LEU A 448 -26.36 -18.79 -8.94
CA LEU A 448 -25.72 -18.71 -10.25
C LEU A 448 -25.66 -20.08 -10.94
N LEU A 449 -25.32 -21.13 -10.18
CA LEU A 449 -25.32 -22.51 -10.68
C LEU A 449 -26.73 -22.98 -11.04
N GLU A 450 -27.74 -22.66 -10.23
CA GLU A 450 -29.14 -22.98 -10.56
C GLU A 450 -29.60 -22.28 -11.86
N ALA A 451 -29.24 -21.00 -12.04
CA ALA A 451 -29.54 -20.28 -13.27
C ALA A 451 -28.85 -20.89 -14.50
N GLN A 452 -27.59 -21.32 -14.37
CA GLN A 452 -26.87 -22.03 -15.42
C GLN A 452 -27.51 -23.38 -15.75
N LEU A 453 -27.91 -24.14 -14.73
CA LEU A 453 -28.61 -25.41 -14.90
C LEU A 453 -29.97 -25.21 -15.61
N GLY A 454 -30.70 -24.15 -15.25
CA GLY A 454 -31.93 -23.74 -15.92
C GLY A 454 -31.71 -23.41 -17.40
N LYS A 455 -30.62 -22.69 -17.72
CA LYS A 455 -30.23 -22.41 -19.11
C LYS A 455 -29.95 -23.68 -19.92
N VAL A 456 -29.20 -24.63 -19.35
CA VAL A 456 -28.91 -25.91 -20.00
C VAL A 456 -30.19 -26.73 -20.21
N ARG A 457 -31.13 -26.72 -19.26
CA ARG A 457 -32.44 -27.37 -19.43
C ARG A 457 -33.23 -26.75 -20.57
N LEU A 458 -33.25 -25.42 -20.67
CA LEU A 458 -33.92 -24.71 -21.76
C LEU A 458 -33.28 -25.01 -23.13
N GLU A 459 -31.95 -25.04 -23.22
CA GLU A 459 -31.24 -25.43 -24.45
C GLU A 459 -31.57 -26.87 -24.88
N LYS A 460 -31.65 -27.81 -23.93
CA LYS A 460 -32.05 -29.20 -24.22
C LYS A 460 -33.48 -29.31 -24.73
N GLU A 461 -34.43 -28.60 -24.13
CA GLU A 461 -35.81 -28.60 -24.61
C GLU A 461 -35.94 -27.93 -25.98
N ASN A 462 -35.20 -26.84 -26.23
CA ASN A 462 -35.15 -26.21 -27.56
C ASN A 462 -34.58 -27.16 -28.63
N GLN A 463 -33.51 -27.90 -28.30
CA GLN A 463 -32.96 -28.90 -29.21
C GLN A 463 -33.96 -30.01 -29.49
N ARG A 464 -34.70 -30.46 -28.46
CA ARG A 464 -35.73 -31.48 -28.59
C ARG A 464 -36.90 -31.03 -29.48
N ILE A 465 -37.31 -29.77 -29.37
CA ILE A 465 -38.31 -29.16 -30.26
C ILE A 465 -37.78 -29.14 -31.70
N ALA A 466 -36.54 -28.69 -31.92
CA ALA A 466 -35.92 -28.67 -33.25
C ALA A 466 -35.81 -30.08 -33.86
N ASP A 467 -35.47 -31.09 -33.07
CA ASP A 467 -35.38 -32.49 -33.52
C ASP A 467 -36.78 -33.05 -33.89
N LEU A 468 -37.82 -32.67 -33.15
CA LEU A 468 -39.21 -33.06 -33.44
C LEU A 468 -39.72 -32.34 -34.70
N GLU A 469 -39.43 -31.05 -34.86
CA GLU A 469 -39.76 -30.28 -36.07
C GLU A 469 -39.05 -30.85 -37.31
N ALA A 470 -37.78 -31.25 -37.18
CA ALA A 470 -37.03 -31.90 -38.24
C ALA A 470 -37.61 -33.28 -38.61
N GLN A 471 -38.03 -34.08 -37.63
CA GLN A 471 -38.71 -35.35 -37.86
C GLN A 471 -40.07 -35.17 -38.55
N LEU A 472 -40.82 -34.13 -38.16
CA LEU A 472 -42.12 -33.81 -38.74
C LEU A 472 -41.98 -33.28 -40.18
N ALA A 473 -40.97 -32.45 -40.44
CA ALA A 473 -40.60 -32.01 -41.79
C ALA A 473 -40.12 -33.18 -42.68
N ALA A 474 -39.37 -34.13 -42.14
CA ALA A 474 -38.95 -35.34 -42.87
C ALA A 474 -40.14 -36.26 -43.19
N ALA A 475 -41.11 -36.40 -42.28
CA ALA A 475 -42.32 -37.18 -42.52
C ALA A 475 -43.25 -36.55 -43.57
N LEU A 476 -43.30 -35.20 -43.65
CA LEU A 476 -44.05 -34.47 -44.68
C LEU A 476 -43.30 -34.36 -46.02
N GLY A 477 -42.01 -34.70 -46.05
CA GLY A 477 -41.10 -34.47 -47.18
C GLY A 477 -40.87 -35.63 -48.15
N GLY A 478 -41.50 -36.80 -48.00
CA GLY A 478 -41.38 -37.84 -49.02
C GLY A 478 -41.97 -39.21 -48.67
N SER A 479 -42.83 -39.71 -49.56
CA SER A 479 -43.03 -41.14 -49.79
C SER A 479 -42.29 -41.53 -51.08
N PRO A 480 -41.60 -42.68 -51.11
CA PRO A 480 -42.18 -43.74 -51.92
C PRO A 480 -42.23 -45.09 -51.20
N SER A 481 -43.32 -45.81 -51.45
CA SER A 481 -43.47 -47.24 -51.21
C SER A 481 -42.40 -48.06 -51.95
N SER A 482 -41.78 -49.02 -51.29
CA SER A 482 -41.95 -50.46 -51.57
C SER A 482 -40.87 -51.28 -50.84
N GLN A 483 -41.31 -52.24 -50.03
CA GLN A 483 -40.47 -53.30 -49.49
C GLN A 483 -40.36 -54.43 -50.52
N THR A 484 -39.15 -54.81 -50.95
CA THR A 484 -38.80 -56.23 -51.17
C THR A 484 -37.28 -56.47 -51.18
N ALA A 485 -36.87 -57.39 -50.31
CA ALA A 485 -35.75 -58.34 -50.42
C ALA A 485 -34.26 -57.92 -50.34
N ALA A 486 -33.58 -58.71 -49.49
CA ALA A 486 -32.23 -59.27 -49.62
C ALA A 486 -31.03 -58.52 -49.00
N ALA A 487 -30.80 -58.88 -47.72
CA ALA A 487 -29.64 -59.62 -47.22
C ALA A 487 -28.18 -59.19 -47.56
N SER A 488 -27.36 -59.28 -46.50
CA SER A 488 -25.89 -59.15 -46.39
C SER A 488 -25.37 -57.70 -46.40
N THR A 489 -24.74 -57.18 -45.35
CA THR A 489 -23.50 -57.70 -44.76
C THR A 489 -23.29 -57.18 -43.33
N LEU A 490 -22.65 -58.06 -42.55
CA LEU A 490 -22.25 -57.98 -41.15
C LEU A 490 -21.47 -56.73 -40.71
N ALA A 491 -21.69 -56.43 -39.42
CA ALA A 491 -20.71 -56.14 -38.36
C ALA A 491 -20.57 -54.68 -37.87
N GLN A 492 -20.78 -54.58 -36.55
CA GLN A 492 -20.39 -53.54 -35.59
C GLN A 492 -21.43 -52.45 -35.27
N SER A 493 -22.29 -52.75 -34.28
CA SER A 493 -22.67 -51.85 -33.16
C SER A 493 -23.87 -52.41 -32.39
N HIS A 494 -23.72 -53.61 -31.83
CA HIS A 494 -24.64 -54.15 -30.83
C HIS A 494 -24.04 -53.82 -29.46
N GLU A 495 -24.41 -52.66 -28.86
CA GLU A 495 -24.40 -52.50 -27.39
C GLU A 495 -25.15 -51.25 -26.86
N GLU A 496 -26.19 -50.73 -27.51
CA GLU A 496 -26.96 -49.60 -26.92
C GLU A 496 -28.50 -49.74 -26.99
N ARG A 497 -29.03 -50.80 -27.61
CA ARG A 497 -30.47 -50.93 -27.91
C ARG A 497 -31.26 -51.82 -26.93
N LYS A 498 -30.82 -51.95 -25.67
CA LYS A 498 -31.54 -52.68 -24.61
C LYS A 498 -32.12 -51.81 -23.49
N LYS A 499 -31.93 -50.49 -23.49
CA LYS A 499 -32.45 -49.59 -22.43
C LYS A 499 -33.79 -48.91 -22.74
N MET A 500 -34.33 -49.04 -23.96
CA MET A 500 -35.48 -48.22 -24.41
C MET A 500 -36.79 -48.99 -24.59
N ILE A 501 -36.84 -50.28 -24.22
CA ILE A 501 -38.06 -51.11 -24.26
C ILE A 501 -38.46 -51.58 -22.84
N SER A 502 -37.97 -50.90 -21.79
CA SER A 502 -38.37 -51.15 -20.39
C SER A 502 -39.39 -50.13 -19.85
N SER A 503 -39.65 -49.04 -20.59
CA SER A 503 -40.37 -47.87 -20.03
C SER A 503 -41.84 -47.76 -20.43
N TRP A 504 -42.34 -48.60 -21.35
CA TRP A 504 -43.68 -48.43 -21.94
C TRP A 504 -44.69 -49.52 -21.56
N VAL A 505 -44.30 -50.48 -20.71
CA VAL A 505 -45.20 -51.56 -20.24
C VAL A 505 -45.74 -51.30 -18.81
N LEU A 506 -45.36 -50.18 -18.19
CA LEU A 506 -45.72 -49.86 -16.79
C LEU A 506 -47.02 -49.04 -16.66
N CYS A 507 -48.07 -49.36 -17.44
CA CYS A 507 -49.36 -48.65 -17.32
C CYS A 507 -50.58 -49.59 -17.23
N LEU A 508 -50.41 -50.91 -17.23
CA LEU A 508 -51.57 -51.83 -17.23
C LEU A 508 -51.33 -53.13 -16.46
N CYS A 509 -51.12 -53.08 -15.14
CA CYS A 509 -51.24 -54.24 -14.25
C CYS A 509 -51.40 -53.78 -12.79
N LEU A 510 -52.64 -53.47 -12.38
CA LEU A 510 -52.98 -53.31 -10.97
C LEU A 510 -53.15 -54.71 -10.33
N GLN A 511 -52.46 -54.88 -9.20
CA GLN A 511 -52.75 -55.76 -8.05
C GLN A 511 -51.71 -56.81 -7.58
N VAL A 512 -50.47 -56.88 -8.11
CA VAL A 512 -49.39 -57.67 -7.46
C VAL A 512 -48.01 -56.97 -7.39
N GLY A 513 -47.83 -55.76 -7.94
CA GLY A 513 -46.50 -55.15 -8.18
C GLY A 513 -45.96 -54.08 -7.21
N ASP A 514 -46.63 -53.81 -6.08
CA ASP A 514 -46.30 -52.64 -5.23
C ASP A 514 -45.02 -52.83 -4.38
N GLU A 515 -44.69 -54.07 -3.99
CA GLU A 515 -43.48 -54.39 -3.21
C GLU A 515 -42.19 -54.29 -4.04
N GLU A 516 -42.16 -54.86 -5.26
CA GLU A 516 -40.99 -54.80 -6.15
C GLU A 516 -40.72 -53.36 -6.64
N SER A 517 -41.79 -52.60 -6.91
CA SER A 517 -41.71 -51.19 -7.32
C SER A 517 -41.15 -50.30 -6.18
N ARG A 518 -41.59 -50.56 -4.93
CA ARG A 518 -41.07 -49.88 -3.73
C ARG A 518 -39.61 -50.23 -3.50
N GLU A 519 -39.23 -51.49 -3.63
CA GLU A 519 -37.84 -51.94 -3.47
C GLU A 519 -36.91 -51.36 -4.54
N GLN A 520 -37.37 -51.25 -5.79
CA GLN A 520 -36.63 -50.63 -6.88
C GLN A 520 -36.46 -49.11 -6.69
N LEU A 521 -37.46 -48.42 -6.15
CA LEU A 521 -37.34 -46.99 -5.81
C LEU A 521 -36.33 -46.77 -4.68
N ILE A 522 -36.36 -47.62 -3.65
CA ILE A 522 -35.41 -47.59 -2.52
C ILE A 522 -33.98 -47.85 -3.03
N LYS A 523 -33.78 -48.88 -3.87
CA LYS A 523 -32.48 -49.16 -4.49
C LYS A 523 -31.99 -47.99 -5.34
N THR A 524 -32.87 -47.37 -6.12
CA THR A 524 -32.51 -46.21 -6.95
C THR A 524 -32.10 -45.02 -6.09
N HIS A 525 -32.85 -44.72 -5.03
CA HIS A 525 -32.51 -43.65 -4.09
C HIS A 525 -31.15 -43.87 -3.41
N TYR A 526 -30.89 -45.08 -2.88
CA TYR A 526 -29.60 -45.37 -2.25
C TYR A 526 -28.45 -45.41 -3.26
N MET A 527 -28.68 -45.86 -4.50
CA MET A 527 -27.67 -45.85 -5.55
C MET A 527 -27.29 -44.42 -5.98
N VAL A 528 -28.29 -43.52 -6.10
CA VAL A 528 -28.04 -42.09 -6.32
C VAL A 528 -27.29 -41.50 -5.13
N ARG A 529 -27.70 -41.82 -3.90
CA ARG A 529 -27.04 -41.32 -2.68
C ARG A 529 -25.59 -41.79 -2.55
N VAL A 530 -25.30 -43.04 -2.91
CA VAL A 530 -23.93 -43.57 -2.98
C VAL A 530 -23.13 -42.83 -4.05
N GLY A 531 -23.73 -42.54 -5.21
CA GLY A 531 -23.11 -41.72 -6.25
C GLY A 531 -22.77 -40.29 -5.76
N GLU A 532 -23.70 -39.62 -5.09
CA GLU A 532 -23.48 -38.29 -4.49
C GLU A 532 -22.37 -38.29 -3.44
N LEU A 533 -22.38 -39.26 -2.52
CA LEU A 533 -21.35 -39.37 -1.49
C LEU A 533 -19.98 -39.68 -2.10
N THR A 534 -19.94 -40.46 -3.17
CA THR A 534 -18.70 -40.77 -3.90
C THR A 534 -18.13 -39.51 -4.57
N THR A 535 -18.96 -38.68 -5.21
CA THR A 535 -18.49 -37.43 -5.82
C THR A 535 -18.07 -36.41 -4.76
N GLN A 536 -18.79 -36.30 -3.64
CA GLN A 536 -18.38 -35.45 -2.52
C GLN A 536 -17.03 -35.87 -1.94
N LEU A 537 -16.80 -37.18 -1.76
CA LEU A 537 -15.53 -37.71 -1.30
C LEU A 537 -14.40 -37.40 -2.29
N GLN A 538 -14.62 -37.61 -3.59
CA GLN A 538 -13.61 -37.28 -4.63
C GLN A 538 -13.26 -35.79 -4.67
N ILE A 539 -14.24 -34.90 -4.51
CA ILE A 539 -14.01 -33.46 -4.45
C ILE A 539 -13.25 -33.10 -3.17
N SER A 540 -13.60 -33.70 -2.04
CA SER A 540 -12.90 -33.50 -0.76
C SER A 540 -11.44 -33.95 -0.85
N ASP A 541 -11.18 -35.13 -1.41
CA ASP A 541 -9.83 -35.65 -1.63
C ASP A 541 -9.02 -34.76 -2.58
N SER A 542 -9.63 -34.29 -3.67
CA SER A 542 -8.99 -33.36 -4.61
C SER A 542 -8.60 -32.04 -3.92
N LYS A 543 -9.46 -31.50 -3.06
CA LYS A 543 -9.17 -30.31 -2.25
C LYS A 543 -8.04 -30.57 -1.24
N ALA A 544 -8.04 -31.71 -0.58
CA ALA A 544 -6.99 -32.09 0.36
C ALA A 544 -5.62 -32.19 -0.35
N VAL A 545 -5.57 -32.81 -1.53
CA VAL A 545 -4.35 -32.89 -2.36
C VAL A 545 -3.91 -31.51 -2.81
N HIS A 546 -4.83 -30.65 -3.23
CA HIS A 546 -4.53 -29.27 -3.60
C HIS A 546 -3.89 -28.50 -2.44
N PHE A 547 -4.51 -28.48 -1.26
CA PHE A 547 -3.96 -27.81 -0.09
C PHE A 547 -2.60 -28.38 0.34
N HIS A 548 -2.42 -29.71 0.25
CA HIS A 548 -1.11 -30.32 0.53
C HIS A 548 -0.03 -29.83 -0.44
N SER A 549 -0.37 -29.70 -1.72
CA SER A 549 0.55 -29.18 -2.74
C SER A 549 0.89 -27.71 -2.50
N GLU A 550 -0.08 -26.89 -2.09
CA GLU A 550 0.11 -25.48 -1.75
C GLU A 550 0.96 -25.30 -0.49
N CYS A 551 0.67 -26.06 0.58
CA CYS A 551 1.48 -26.05 1.80
C CYS A 551 2.94 -26.44 1.50
N ARG A 552 3.15 -27.43 0.64
CA ARG A 552 4.49 -27.84 0.21
C ARG A 552 5.19 -26.76 -0.62
N ALA A 553 4.48 -26.09 -1.54
CA ALA A 553 5.03 -24.99 -2.31
C ALA A 553 5.38 -23.79 -1.41
N LEU A 554 4.52 -23.47 -0.44
CA LEU A 554 4.73 -22.42 0.55
C LEU A 554 5.96 -22.71 1.42
N ALA A 555 6.09 -23.94 1.94
CA ALA A 555 7.24 -24.35 2.75
C ALA A 555 8.56 -24.21 1.99
N LYS A 556 8.59 -24.58 0.70
CA LYS A 556 9.77 -24.37 -0.16
C LYS A 556 10.10 -22.89 -0.35
N ARG A 557 9.09 -22.04 -0.60
CA ARG A 557 9.30 -20.58 -0.73
C ARG A 557 9.81 -19.96 0.58
N LEU A 558 9.28 -20.41 1.71
CA LEU A 558 9.71 -19.97 3.03
C LEU A 558 11.18 -20.34 3.29
N ALA A 559 11.57 -21.59 3.01
CA ALA A 559 12.96 -22.04 3.17
C ALA A 559 13.95 -21.24 2.31
N ILE A 560 13.58 -20.91 1.06
CA ILE A 560 14.40 -20.05 0.19
C ILE A 560 14.51 -18.64 0.76
N ALA A 561 13.40 -18.08 1.26
CA ALA A 561 13.38 -16.76 1.88
C ALA A 561 14.24 -16.73 3.17
N GLU A 562 14.17 -17.76 4.00
CA GLU A 562 15.01 -17.90 5.21
C GLU A 562 16.49 -17.95 4.86
N LYS A 563 16.88 -18.75 3.87
CA LYS A 563 18.27 -18.79 3.38
C LYS A 563 18.74 -17.41 2.90
N SER A 564 17.90 -16.69 2.14
CA SER A 564 18.25 -15.33 1.68
C SER A 564 18.36 -14.31 2.83
N ARG A 565 17.55 -14.48 3.88
CA ARG A 565 17.62 -13.64 5.10
C ARG A 565 18.91 -13.90 5.86
N GLU A 566 19.34 -15.15 5.94
CA GLU A 566 20.61 -15.54 6.57
C GLU A 566 21.81 -14.95 5.82
N THR A 567 21.88 -15.09 4.49
CA THR A 567 22.98 -14.53 3.70
C THR A 567 23.05 -13.01 3.84
N LEU A 568 21.91 -12.30 3.77
CA LEU A 568 21.86 -10.85 3.98
C LEU A 568 22.28 -10.47 5.41
N SER A 569 21.93 -11.28 6.41
CA SER A 569 22.35 -11.04 7.79
C SER A 569 23.86 -11.20 7.96
N GLU A 570 24.49 -12.13 7.25
CA GLU A 570 25.95 -12.30 7.25
C GLU A 570 26.65 -11.15 6.53
N GLU A 571 26.15 -10.72 5.37
CA GLU A 571 26.66 -9.56 4.64
C GLU A 571 26.61 -8.27 5.50
N VAL A 572 25.52 -8.05 6.23
CA VAL A 572 25.39 -6.90 7.14
C VAL A 572 26.40 -6.99 8.30
N LYS A 573 26.64 -8.19 8.85
CA LYS A 573 27.65 -8.38 9.89
C LYS A 573 29.06 -8.06 9.37
N LEU A 574 29.40 -8.55 8.18
CA LEU A 574 30.69 -8.28 7.52
C LEU A 574 30.86 -6.78 7.21
N ALA A 575 29.81 -6.13 6.68
CA ALA A 575 29.85 -4.69 6.41
C ALA A 575 30.06 -3.86 7.70
N ASN A 576 29.40 -4.23 8.80
CA ASN A 576 29.60 -3.58 10.09
C ASN A 576 31.03 -3.77 10.61
N GLN A 577 31.60 -4.97 10.50
CA GLN A 577 33.00 -5.22 10.87
C GLN A 577 33.97 -4.36 10.04
N ASN A 578 33.71 -4.22 8.73
CA ASN A 578 34.51 -3.36 7.86
C ASN A 578 34.40 -1.88 8.24
N ILE A 579 33.20 -1.40 8.59
CA ILE A 579 33.00 -0.02 9.06
C ILE A 579 33.80 0.22 10.35
N THR A 580 33.74 -0.69 11.32
CA THR A 580 34.51 -0.56 12.57
C THR A 580 36.01 -0.54 12.29
N ARG A 581 36.50 -1.45 11.43
CA ARG A 581 37.91 -1.47 11.04
C ARG A 581 38.37 -0.16 10.39
N LEU A 582 37.57 0.37 9.45
CA LEU A 582 37.87 1.65 8.79
C LEU A 582 37.82 2.84 9.76
N GLN A 583 36.94 2.80 10.78
CA GLN A 583 36.90 3.81 11.83
C GLN A 583 38.17 3.79 12.69
N ASP A 584 38.68 2.61 13.03
CA ASP A 584 39.93 2.46 13.78
C ASP A 584 41.15 2.93 12.98
N GLU A 585 41.21 2.58 11.68
CA GLU A 585 42.24 3.09 10.75
C GLU A 585 42.18 4.63 10.60
N LEU A 586 40.97 5.20 10.53
CA LEU A 586 40.79 6.66 10.48
C LEU A 586 41.21 7.34 11.79
N ALA A 587 40.89 6.73 12.93
CA ALA A 587 41.25 7.29 14.24
C ALA A 587 42.76 7.25 14.47
N THR A 588 43.43 6.17 14.06
CA THR A 588 44.90 6.04 14.16
C THR A 588 45.62 7.00 13.22
N THR A 589 45.17 7.16 11.97
CA THR A 589 45.75 8.14 11.04
C THR A 589 45.55 9.57 11.52
N LYS A 590 44.34 9.91 12.02
CA LYS A 590 44.05 11.23 12.59
C LYS A 590 44.99 11.55 13.76
N ARG A 591 45.14 10.62 14.71
CA ARG A 591 46.04 10.78 15.85
C ARG A 591 47.49 10.97 15.40
N SER A 592 47.95 10.19 14.42
CA SER A 592 49.32 10.34 13.91
C SER A 592 49.58 11.71 13.28
N TYR A 593 48.61 12.27 12.54
CA TYR A 593 48.74 13.62 12.00
C TYR A 593 48.68 14.71 13.08
N GLU A 594 47.84 14.53 14.11
CA GLU A 594 47.82 15.41 15.27
C GLU A 594 49.17 15.40 16.01
N ASP A 595 49.77 14.22 16.22
CA ASP A 595 51.09 14.08 16.85
C ASP A 595 52.20 14.74 16.00
N GLN A 596 52.17 14.56 14.67
CA GLN A 596 53.11 15.22 13.75
C GLN A 596 52.98 16.75 13.79
N LEU A 597 51.75 17.27 13.81
CA LEU A 597 51.49 18.71 13.91
C LEU A 597 51.94 19.26 15.27
N SER A 598 51.74 18.51 16.35
CA SER A 598 52.24 18.87 17.68
C SER A 598 53.76 18.95 17.69
N MET A 599 54.46 17.93 17.18
CA MET A 599 55.92 17.93 17.08
C MET A 599 56.45 19.10 16.23
N MET A 600 55.79 19.42 15.11
CA MET A 600 56.15 20.59 14.31
C MET A 600 55.92 21.91 15.07
N SER A 601 54.83 22.02 15.82
CA SER A 601 54.52 23.19 16.63
C SER A 601 55.56 23.40 17.73
N ASP A 602 55.97 22.33 18.42
CA ASP A 602 57.01 22.36 19.44
C ASP A 602 58.37 22.76 18.85
N HIS A 603 58.71 22.20 17.69
CA HIS A 603 59.93 22.56 16.97
C HIS A 603 59.92 24.04 16.53
N LEU A 604 58.80 24.54 16.02
CA LEU A 604 58.66 25.96 15.67
C LEU A 604 58.78 26.86 16.89
N CYS A 605 58.23 26.47 18.03
CA CYS A 605 58.37 27.21 19.29
C CYS A 605 59.84 27.28 19.72
N SER A 606 60.52 26.13 19.76
CA SER A 606 61.96 26.06 20.08
C SER A 606 62.80 26.91 19.14
N MET A 607 62.56 26.82 17.83
CA MET A 607 63.25 27.64 16.84
C MET A 607 63.00 29.13 17.08
N ASN A 608 61.76 29.53 17.37
CA ASN A 608 61.44 30.93 17.64
C ASN A 608 62.09 31.44 18.94
N GLU A 609 62.20 30.61 19.97
CA GLU A 609 62.98 30.93 21.18
C GLU A 609 64.46 31.14 20.85
N THR A 610 65.07 30.30 20.02
CA THR A 610 66.47 30.49 19.61
C THR A 610 66.66 31.76 18.79
N LEU A 611 65.73 32.09 17.89
CA LEU A 611 65.76 33.33 17.12
C LEU A 611 65.59 34.56 18.03
N SER A 612 64.73 34.49 19.05
CA SER A 612 64.61 35.54 20.06
C SER A 612 65.89 35.71 20.87
N LYS A 613 66.52 34.61 21.33
CA LYS A 613 67.81 34.66 22.05
C LYS A 613 68.90 35.30 21.20
N GLN A 614 69.03 34.87 19.94
CA GLN A 614 69.98 35.47 19.00
C GLN A 614 69.70 36.96 18.78
N ARG A 615 68.41 37.35 18.73
CA ARG A 615 68.02 38.76 18.58
C ARG A 615 68.42 39.60 19.80
N GLU A 616 68.22 39.08 21.01
CA GLU A 616 68.66 39.73 22.26
C GLU A 616 70.19 39.86 22.32
N GLU A 617 70.95 38.84 21.92
CA GLU A 617 72.41 38.91 21.78
C GLU A 617 72.85 40.00 20.80
N ILE A 618 72.20 40.10 19.64
CA ILE A 618 72.50 41.16 18.68
C ILE A 618 72.21 42.54 19.26
N ASP A 619 71.09 42.70 19.96
CA ASP A 619 70.69 44.00 20.51
C ASP A 619 71.59 44.41 21.70
N THR A 620 72.04 43.46 22.52
CA THR A 620 73.04 43.71 23.59
C THR A 620 74.41 44.09 23.01
N LEU A 621 74.89 43.39 21.97
CA LEU A 621 76.14 43.74 21.28
C LEU A 621 76.06 45.14 20.62
N LYS A 622 74.91 45.49 20.05
CA LYS A 622 74.66 46.85 19.51
C LYS A 622 74.64 47.91 20.60
N LEU A 623 74.05 47.63 21.76
CA LEU A 623 74.07 48.55 22.90
C LEU A 623 75.50 48.74 23.43
N GLY A 624 76.25 47.65 23.60
CA GLY A 624 77.64 47.67 24.02
C GLY A 624 78.53 48.47 23.06
N SER A 625 78.36 48.29 21.75
CA SER A 625 79.07 49.10 20.74
C SER A 625 78.73 50.59 20.81
N LYS A 626 77.46 50.94 21.05
CA LYS A 626 77.04 52.35 21.23
C LYS A 626 77.66 52.96 22.49
N VAL A 627 77.65 52.23 23.61
CA VAL A 627 78.29 52.68 24.87
C VAL A 627 79.80 52.86 24.67
N HIS A 628 80.47 51.90 24.03
CA HIS A 628 81.89 52.00 23.73
C HIS A 628 82.20 53.22 22.83
N THR A 629 81.39 53.46 21.80
CA THR A 629 81.52 54.65 20.93
C THR A 629 81.33 55.95 21.71
N PHE A 630 80.38 55.98 22.65
CA PHE A 630 80.11 57.14 23.50
C PHE A 630 81.27 57.42 24.46
N VAL A 631 81.82 56.37 25.09
CA VAL A 631 82.97 56.47 26.00
C VAL A 631 84.23 56.95 25.26
N VAL A 632 84.51 56.41 24.07
CA VAL A 632 85.65 56.85 23.24
C VAL A 632 85.49 58.31 22.80
N SER A 633 84.28 58.72 22.41
CA SER A 633 83.97 60.11 22.04
C SER A 633 84.15 61.08 23.22
N ALA A 634 83.67 60.70 24.40
CA ALA A 634 83.84 61.49 25.63
C ALA A 634 85.32 61.60 26.02
N PHE A 635 86.09 60.51 25.93
CA PHE A 635 87.51 60.50 26.25
C PHE A 635 88.34 61.36 25.27
N CYS A 636 88.05 61.30 23.96
CA CYS A 636 88.65 62.19 22.96
C CYS A 636 88.33 63.66 23.21
N SER A 637 87.10 63.97 23.63
CA SER A 637 86.68 65.34 23.98
C SER A 637 87.44 65.86 25.21
N LEU A 638 87.64 65.00 26.22
CA LEU A 638 88.41 65.32 27.42
C LEU A 638 89.91 65.55 27.11
N LEU A 639 90.48 64.73 26.21
CA LEU A 639 91.86 64.90 25.75
C LEU A 639 92.04 66.20 24.97
N LYS A 640 91.10 66.53 24.07
CA LYS A 640 91.09 67.83 23.37
C LYS A 640 91.03 68.99 24.35
N PHE A 641 90.20 68.91 25.38
CA PHE A 641 90.09 69.96 26.41
C PHE A 641 91.41 70.12 27.21
N LYS A 642 92.04 69.02 27.62
CA LYS A 642 93.36 69.04 28.28
C LYS A 642 94.46 69.60 27.37
N LEU A 643 94.46 69.25 26.09
CA LEU A 643 95.44 69.75 25.13
C LEU A 643 95.26 71.26 24.88
N LEU A 644 94.02 71.71 24.68
CA LEU A 644 93.68 73.14 24.56
C LEU A 644 94.06 73.93 25.80
N SER A 645 93.80 73.38 27.00
CA SER A 645 94.18 74.00 28.27
C SER A 645 95.71 74.10 28.42
N ARG A 646 96.46 73.06 28.04
CA ARG A 646 97.94 73.11 28.00
C ARG A 646 98.48 74.11 26.99
N ILE A 647 97.90 74.19 25.81
CA ILE A 647 98.29 75.18 24.79
C ILE A 647 98.01 76.60 25.31
N LEU A 648 96.84 76.84 25.92
CA LEU A 648 96.50 78.11 26.57
C LEU A 648 97.48 78.48 27.68
N LEU A 649 97.82 77.53 28.56
CA LEU A 649 98.84 77.75 29.60
C LEU A 649 100.23 78.03 29.01
N SER A 650 100.62 77.35 27.94
CA SER A 650 101.89 77.62 27.23
C SER A 650 101.91 79.02 26.61
N THR A 651 100.84 79.43 25.91
CA THR A 651 100.74 80.78 25.33
C THR A 651 100.70 81.88 26.39
N ILE A 652 100.11 81.62 27.56
CA ILE A 652 100.13 82.55 28.69
C ILE A 652 101.54 82.65 29.27
N PHE A 653 102.27 81.53 29.38
CA PHE A 653 103.65 81.51 29.87
C PHE A 653 104.62 82.22 28.90
N ASP A 654 104.47 82.01 27.59
CA ASP A 654 105.25 82.71 26.56
C ASP A 654 104.97 84.21 26.53
N SER A 655 103.73 84.63 26.87
CA SER A 655 103.35 86.06 26.95
C SER A 655 103.85 86.75 28.22
N LEU A 656 104.26 86.00 29.25
CA LEU A 656 104.86 86.51 30.50
C LEU A 656 106.40 86.57 30.45
N SER A 657 107.01 85.99 29.42
CA SER A 657 108.47 85.97 29.21
C SER A 657 108.96 87.03 28.19
N SER A 658 108.07 87.86 27.66
CA SER A 658 108.36 89.07 26.86
C SER A 658 107.88 90.30 27.60
#